data_AF-A0A179RZU3-F1
#
_entry.id   AF-A0A179RZU3-F1
#
_cell.length_a   1.000
_cell.length_b   1.000
_cell.length_c   1.000
_cell.angle_alpha   90.00
_cell.angle_beta   90.00
_cell.angle_gamma   90.00
#
_symmetry.space_group_name_H-M   'P 1'
#
loop_
_entity.id
_entity.type
_entity.pdbx_description
1 polymer ?
#
loop_
_entity_poly.entity_id
_entity_poly.type
_entity_poly.pdbx_seq_one_letter_code
_entity_poly.pdbx_strand_id
1 'polypeptide(L)'
;MFVLHVALQGCLRGRDVVYGLTADTGGHIRYLLDLVAASAQDPGLSRIVVATRRFSGAPGPDYAVPEERLGDKATLVRLASASPGYRTKEEMHAEVGSFAESLIAWIGAQERAPDLIHAHYADAAAVAQIVEDRLRIPFVFTAHSLGRVKASMLGEAAARHPDLAGRIATEERALARASLVIASSRDEAEVQYAGYEAYDPGRVRVLPPGSDLARFADSRPDPRVDATIARFLHDPGKPVLLALARPVARKNLAALVRAYGESPALQARANLVLIAGTRQDIDALDGEMAGTMRELLVLIDRYDLYGRVAYPKSHRPDDVPALYAHARVRAGLFVNPALNEPFGLTLLEASAAGLPLVATDSGGPNDIVETCGNGILVDPRRPDAIAAAALRLLDDPALYAACVAGGARAAAAYDWDRHAARYHALLQALRAAEPPLRAPRQLLICDIDNTLVGCASGLSTFRRWRSRQAALAFGVATGRSFHSAMAILEQQDSPRPQVMITSVGSEVYHLDGNGVTYTADAAWRAAILPGWEREAIRAALIGLDDLAPQGPLEQRAFKLSYFGGAAAAAQVRARLGRAGLRASVIHSHGRYLDVLPERASKGSAVDHVRALYRLPERAVFVAGDSGNDVEMLRARVQAIIVANYSDGLAAHAALQHSYVARASHARGIIEGVGHFRRMFAHAT
;
A
#
# COMPACT_ATOMS: atom_id res chain seq x y z
N MET A 1 -9.51 11.27 -23.82
CA MET A 1 -9.13 12.21 -22.74
C MET A 1 -7.74 12.76 -23.02
N PHE A 2 -7.51 14.05 -22.74
CA PHE A 2 -6.21 14.71 -22.77
C PHE A 2 -5.74 14.96 -21.33
N VAL A 3 -4.64 14.33 -20.94
CA VAL A 3 -4.01 14.48 -19.61
C VAL A 3 -2.71 15.29 -19.73
N LEU A 4 -2.55 16.27 -18.85
CA LEU A 4 -1.33 17.08 -18.73
C LEU A 4 -0.62 16.73 -17.42
N HIS A 5 0.54 16.09 -17.49
CA HIS A 5 1.43 15.88 -16.35
C HIS A 5 2.30 17.11 -16.13
N VAL A 6 2.53 17.51 -14.89
CA VAL A 6 3.42 18.61 -14.52
C VAL A 6 4.50 18.05 -13.58
N ALA A 7 5.77 18.23 -13.94
CA ALA A 7 6.93 17.82 -13.15
C ALA A 7 8.11 18.78 -13.39
N LEU A 8 8.45 19.61 -12.40
CA LEU A 8 9.44 20.67 -12.56
C LEU A 8 10.88 20.22 -12.27
N GLN A 9 11.02 19.21 -11.41
CA GLN A 9 12.31 18.81 -10.85
C GLN A 9 13.08 17.84 -11.74
N GLY A 10 14.40 17.92 -11.60
CA GLY A 10 15.33 16.98 -12.21
C GLY A 10 15.54 17.21 -13.70
N CYS A 11 16.31 16.31 -14.27
CA CYS A 11 16.74 16.37 -15.67
C CYS A 11 15.85 15.44 -16.51
N LEU A 12 14.68 15.94 -16.91
CA LEU A 12 13.67 15.14 -17.62
C LEU A 12 13.89 15.18 -19.15
N ARG A 13 14.05 13.98 -19.73
CA ARG A 13 14.09 13.71 -21.17
C ARG A 13 13.34 12.43 -21.49
N GLY A 14 12.92 12.26 -22.74
CA GLY A 14 12.09 11.14 -23.15
C GLY A 14 12.82 9.82 -23.32
N ARG A 15 14.14 9.87 -23.58
CA ARG A 15 14.99 8.69 -23.76
C ARG A 15 16.30 8.83 -23.00
N ASP A 16 16.91 7.68 -22.70
CA ASP A 16 18.25 7.58 -22.13
C ASP A 16 18.45 8.39 -20.83
N VAL A 17 17.43 8.52 -19.97
CA VAL A 17 17.56 9.25 -18.70
C VAL A 17 18.71 8.70 -17.87
N VAL A 18 19.69 9.54 -17.53
CA VAL A 18 20.79 9.16 -16.63
C VAL A 18 20.29 9.33 -15.20
N TYR A 19 19.70 8.27 -14.65
CA TYR A 19 19.26 8.25 -13.26
C TYR A 19 20.44 8.45 -12.31
N GLY A 20 20.27 9.33 -11.32
CA GLY A 20 21.34 9.73 -10.40
C GLY A 20 22.25 10.85 -10.92
N LEU A 21 21.99 11.41 -12.12
CA LEU A 21 22.73 12.57 -12.64
C LEU A 21 22.70 13.77 -11.68
N THR A 22 21.57 13.97 -11.02
CA THR A 22 21.40 14.93 -9.92
C THR A 22 20.65 14.26 -8.78
N ALA A 23 20.64 14.88 -7.60
CA ALA A 23 19.80 14.46 -6.47
C ALA A 23 18.29 14.49 -6.78
N ASP A 24 17.90 15.14 -7.89
CA ASP A 24 16.53 15.33 -8.34
C ASP A 24 16.23 14.52 -9.60
N THR A 25 17.19 13.76 -10.16
CA THR A 25 16.98 12.90 -11.33
C THR A 25 16.85 11.44 -10.90
N GLY A 26 15.67 11.05 -10.41
CA GLY A 26 15.49 9.76 -9.73
C GLY A 26 14.15 9.06 -9.98
N GLY A 27 13.67 8.36 -8.94
CA GLY A 27 12.51 7.46 -9.03
C GLY A 27 11.21 8.11 -9.48
N HIS A 28 10.97 9.39 -9.14
CA HIS A 28 9.78 10.12 -9.60
C HIS A 28 9.72 10.33 -11.13
N ILE A 29 10.86 10.54 -11.80
CA ILE A 29 10.96 10.68 -13.26
C ILE A 29 10.74 9.32 -13.90
N ARG A 30 11.33 8.25 -13.33
CA ARG A 30 11.09 6.89 -13.79
C ARG A 30 9.59 6.55 -13.70
N TYR A 31 8.98 6.77 -12.54
CA TYR A 31 7.54 6.59 -12.34
C TYR A 31 6.73 7.33 -13.40
N LEU A 32 7.02 8.63 -13.62
CA LEU A 32 6.28 9.46 -14.56
C LEU A 32 6.43 8.95 -15.99
N LEU A 33 7.65 8.65 -16.44
CA LEU A 33 7.88 8.18 -17.80
C LEU A 33 7.28 6.80 -18.04
N ASP A 34 7.38 5.88 -17.08
CA ASP A 34 6.78 4.55 -17.18
C ASP A 34 5.24 4.66 -17.18
N LEU A 35 4.65 5.52 -16.34
CA LEU A 35 3.21 5.83 -16.36
C LEU A 35 2.76 6.40 -17.71
N VAL A 36 3.52 7.34 -18.28
CA VAL A 36 3.22 7.95 -19.58
C VAL A 36 3.34 6.93 -20.71
N ALA A 37 4.37 6.07 -20.67
CA ALA A 37 4.57 5.02 -21.67
C ALA A 37 3.42 4.01 -21.67
N ALA A 38 3.01 3.52 -20.49
CA ALA A 38 1.85 2.65 -20.35
C ALA A 38 0.55 3.38 -20.74
N SER A 39 0.42 4.65 -20.36
CA SER A 39 -0.75 5.46 -20.68
C SER A 39 -0.93 5.74 -22.17
N ALA A 40 0.16 5.82 -22.93
CA ALA A 40 0.11 6.03 -24.37
C ALA A 40 -0.55 4.86 -25.11
N GLN A 41 -0.58 3.67 -24.51
CA GLN A 41 -1.24 2.48 -25.08
C GLN A 41 -2.77 2.50 -24.92
N ASP A 42 -3.31 3.30 -24.00
CA ASP A 42 -4.77 3.35 -23.78
C ASP A 42 -5.48 4.08 -24.94
N PRO A 43 -6.43 3.43 -25.66
CA PRO A 43 -7.27 4.09 -26.65
C PRO A 43 -8.16 5.20 -26.05
N GLY A 44 -8.48 5.14 -24.76
CA GLY A 44 -9.24 6.16 -24.04
C GLY A 44 -8.51 7.50 -23.90
N LEU A 45 -7.19 7.52 -24.05
CA LEU A 45 -6.38 8.73 -24.10
C LEU A 45 -6.11 9.14 -25.55
N SER A 46 -6.40 10.40 -25.84
CA SER A 46 -6.20 11.02 -27.14
C SER A 46 -4.89 11.81 -27.21
N ARG A 47 -4.41 12.31 -26.07
CA ARG A 47 -3.20 13.14 -25.96
C ARG A 47 -2.66 13.10 -24.54
N ILE A 48 -1.34 13.08 -24.41
CA ILE A 48 -0.61 13.14 -23.15
C ILE A 48 0.47 14.20 -23.33
N VAL A 49 0.56 15.13 -22.39
CA VAL A 49 1.67 16.09 -22.36
C VAL A 49 2.35 16.01 -21.01
N VAL A 50 3.68 16.02 -21.02
CA VAL A 50 4.50 16.21 -19.82
C VAL A 50 5.08 17.61 -19.89
N ALA A 51 4.66 18.50 -19.01
CA ALA A 51 5.23 19.83 -18.88
C ALA A 51 6.33 19.84 -17.81
N THR A 52 7.51 20.29 -18.19
CA THR A 52 8.67 20.45 -17.30
C THR A 52 9.40 21.76 -17.60
N ARG A 53 10.39 22.08 -16.77
CA ARG A 53 11.16 23.31 -16.91
C ARG A 53 12.20 23.21 -18.03
N ARG A 54 12.29 24.26 -18.85
CA ARG A 54 13.36 24.47 -19.83
C ARG A 54 14.52 25.19 -19.16
N PHE A 55 15.73 24.69 -19.36
CA PHE A 55 16.93 25.35 -18.88
C PHE A 55 18.12 25.04 -19.79
N SER A 56 19.12 25.92 -19.77
CA SER A 56 20.35 25.84 -20.55
C SER A 56 21.57 25.69 -19.63
N GLY A 57 22.65 25.12 -20.16
CA GLY A 57 23.90 24.90 -19.43
C GLY A 57 24.02 23.46 -18.90
N ALA A 58 24.72 23.28 -17.79
CA ALA A 58 24.82 21.97 -17.14
C ALA A 58 23.42 21.42 -16.78
N PRO A 59 23.16 20.11 -16.92
CA PRO A 59 24.10 19.04 -17.27
C PRO A 59 24.14 18.68 -18.78
N GLY A 60 23.55 19.48 -19.68
CA GLY A 60 23.61 19.22 -21.12
C GLY A 60 22.64 20.06 -21.95
N PRO A 61 22.79 20.07 -23.30
CA PRO A 61 21.96 20.90 -24.17
C PRO A 61 20.52 20.38 -24.34
N ASP A 62 20.26 19.09 -24.09
CA ASP A 62 18.96 18.44 -24.31
C ASP A 62 17.81 19.14 -23.57
N TYR A 63 18.08 19.72 -22.39
CA TYR A 63 17.08 20.37 -21.54
C TYR A 63 16.66 21.76 -22.02
N ALA A 64 17.37 22.32 -23.01
CA ALA A 64 17.01 23.57 -23.66
C ALA A 64 16.05 23.35 -24.85
N VAL A 65 15.87 22.10 -25.31
CA VAL A 65 14.99 21.75 -26.42
C VAL A 65 13.52 21.90 -25.97
N PRO A 66 12.74 22.85 -26.55
CA PRO A 66 11.42 23.20 -26.04
C PRO A 66 10.40 22.06 -26.12
N GLU A 67 10.51 21.18 -27.11
CA GLU A 67 9.58 20.07 -27.29
C GLU A 67 10.32 18.80 -27.73
N GLU A 68 9.89 17.66 -27.20
CA GLU A 68 10.41 16.34 -27.53
C GLU A 68 9.24 15.35 -27.65
N ARG A 69 9.18 14.60 -28.76
CA ARG A 69 8.14 13.58 -28.97
C ARG A 69 8.48 12.31 -28.21
N LEU A 70 7.61 11.87 -27.31
CA LEU A 70 7.75 10.64 -26.53
C LEU A 70 7.11 9.44 -27.24
N GLY A 71 6.07 9.68 -28.03
CA GLY A 71 5.36 8.67 -28.81
C GLY A 71 4.30 9.31 -29.70
N ASP A 72 3.34 8.53 -30.18
CA ASP A 72 2.28 9.03 -31.07
C ASP A 72 1.29 9.96 -30.35
N LYS A 73 1.01 9.69 -29.08
CA LYS A 73 0.08 10.45 -28.26
C LYS A 73 0.76 11.31 -27.20
N ALA A 74 2.07 11.16 -27.01
CA ALA A 74 2.79 11.72 -25.87
C ALA A 74 3.90 12.69 -26.30
N THR A 75 3.90 13.87 -25.69
CA THR A 75 4.88 14.93 -25.95
C THR A 75 5.42 15.49 -24.64
N LEU A 76 6.73 15.69 -24.56
CA LEU A 76 7.39 16.44 -23.51
C LEU A 76 7.53 17.90 -23.95
N VAL A 77 7.04 18.82 -23.15
CA VAL A 77 7.11 20.27 -23.36
C VAL A 77 7.94 20.87 -22.23
N ARG A 78 9.00 21.60 -22.62
CA ARG A 78 9.89 22.33 -21.72
C ARG A 78 9.59 23.82 -21.80
N LEU A 79 9.08 24.40 -20.72
CA LEU A 79 8.67 25.79 -20.65
C LEU A 79 9.71 26.65 -19.93
N ALA A 80 9.90 27.87 -20.40
CA ALA A 80 10.73 28.84 -19.69
C ALA A 80 10.16 29.16 -18.31
N SER A 81 11.03 29.51 -17.38
CA SER A 81 10.67 30.08 -16.09
C SER A 81 11.60 31.28 -15.82
N ALA A 82 11.50 31.88 -14.63
CA ALA A 82 12.25 33.08 -14.26
C ALA A 82 13.77 32.92 -14.43
N SER A 83 14.30 31.75 -14.10
CA SER A 83 15.72 31.46 -14.26
C SER A 83 16.00 30.69 -15.57
N PRO A 84 17.15 30.94 -16.25
CA PRO A 84 17.53 30.17 -17.45
C PRO A 84 18.39 28.92 -17.16
N GLY A 85 19.06 28.82 -16.01
CA GLY A 85 19.95 27.70 -15.64
C GLY A 85 19.27 26.61 -14.81
N TYR A 86 19.90 25.45 -14.58
CA TYR A 86 19.35 24.40 -13.71
C TYR A 86 19.03 24.92 -12.29
N ARG A 87 17.99 24.35 -11.66
CA ARG A 87 17.57 24.66 -10.28
C ARG A 87 17.36 23.38 -9.51
N THR A 88 17.83 23.34 -8.28
CA THR A 88 17.58 22.17 -7.41
C THR A 88 16.12 22.15 -6.93
N LYS A 89 15.66 21.01 -6.44
CA LYS A 89 14.30 20.91 -5.87
C LYS A 89 14.06 21.91 -4.73
N GLU A 90 15.07 22.22 -3.92
CA GLU A 90 14.95 23.18 -2.82
C GLU A 90 14.75 24.62 -3.34
N GLU A 91 15.35 24.97 -4.47
CA GLU A 91 15.21 26.29 -5.12
C GLU A 91 13.91 26.43 -5.94
N MET A 92 13.23 25.31 -6.23
CA MET A 92 12.15 25.28 -7.22
C MET A 92 10.92 26.12 -6.85
N HIS A 93 10.73 26.40 -5.55
CA HIS A 93 9.66 27.25 -5.07
C HIS A 93 9.67 28.65 -5.71
N ALA A 94 10.85 29.19 -6.05
CA ALA A 94 10.99 30.49 -6.69
C ALA A 94 10.55 30.49 -8.17
N GLU A 95 10.51 29.32 -8.82
CA GLU A 95 10.18 29.20 -10.23
C GLU A 95 8.66 28.99 -10.47
N VAL A 96 7.92 28.52 -9.46
CA VAL A 96 6.50 28.11 -9.53
C VAL A 96 5.62 29.14 -10.25
N GLY A 97 5.66 30.41 -9.84
CA GLY A 97 4.79 31.45 -10.42
C GLY A 97 5.08 31.68 -11.90
N SER A 98 6.36 31.90 -12.25
CA SER A 98 6.77 32.14 -13.64
C SER A 98 6.54 30.93 -14.57
N PHE A 99 6.69 29.72 -14.03
CA PHE A 99 6.39 28.50 -14.76
C PHE A 99 4.89 28.33 -14.98
N ALA A 100 4.06 28.63 -13.96
CA ALA A 100 2.61 28.59 -14.09
C ALA A 100 2.10 29.55 -15.17
N GLU A 101 2.61 30.78 -15.23
CA GLU A 101 2.25 31.73 -16.30
C GLU A 101 2.62 31.20 -17.69
N SER A 102 3.82 30.63 -17.84
CA SER A 102 4.25 30.01 -19.11
C SER A 102 3.39 28.81 -19.48
N LEU A 103 2.97 28.01 -18.50
CA LEU A 103 2.10 26.87 -18.71
C LEU A 103 0.68 27.30 -19.09
N ILE A 104 0.13 28.32 -18.44
CA ILE A 104 -1.18 28.89 -18.76
C ILE A 104 -1.18 29.45 -20.18
N ALA A 105 -0.14 30.19 -20.56
CA ALA A 105 0.03 30.70 -21.92
C ALA A 105 0.12 29.56 -22.95
N TRP A 106 0.90 28.51 -22.64
CA TRP A 106 1.01 27.33 -23.50
C TRP A 106 -0.33 26.60 -23.66
N ILE A 107 -1.08 26.40 -22.56
CA ILE A 107 -2.42 25.78 -22.57
C ILE A 107 -3.38 26.62 -23.42
N GLY A 108 -3.37 27.95 -23.26
CA GLY A 108 -4.22 28.87 -24.02
C GLY A 108 -3.93 28.90 -25.52
N ALA A 109 -2.71 28.50 -25.92
CA ALA A 109 -2.33 28.37 -27.33
C ALA A 109 -2.69 26.99 -27.93
N GLN A 110 -3.18 26.03 -27.14
CA GLN A 110 -3.60 24.73 -27.65
C GLN A 110 -5.03 24.80 -28.21
N GLU A 111 -5.31 24.00 -29.24
CA GLU A 111 -6.67 23.85 -29.79
C GLU A 111 -7.68 23.36 -28.75
N ARG A 112 -7.21 22.56 -27.78
CA ARG A 112 -8.03 22.01 -26.69
C ARG A 112 -7.25 22.02 -25.39
N ALA A 113 -7.87 22.53 -24.33
CA ALA A 113 -7.34 22.46 -22.97
C ALA A 113 -7.28 21.00 -22.47
N PRO A 114 -6.35 20.68 -21.54
CA PRO A 114 -6.34 19.37 -20.90
C PRO A 114 -7.61 19.16 -20.08
N ASP A 115 -8.09 17.93 -20.09
CA ASP A 115 -9.25 17.52 -19.31
C ASP A 115 -8.91 17.49 -17.80
N LEU A 116 -7.65 17.22 -17.46
CA LEU A 116 -7.16 17.15 -16.09
C LEU A 116 -5.62 17.33 -16.05
N ILE A 117 -5.11 17.86 -14.94
CA ILE A 117 -3.68 17.98 -14.65
C ILE A 117 -3.25 16.91 -13.63
N HIS A 118 -2.14 16.22 -13.85
CA HIS A 118 -1.50 15.40 -12.83
C HIS A 118 -0.23 16.06 -12.35
N ALA A 119 -0.25 16.58 -11.13
CA ALA A 119 0.89 17.19 -10.47
C ALA A 119 1.77 16.14 -9.79
N HIS A 120 3.05 16.12 -10.17
CA HIS A 120 4.06 15.25 -9.59
C HIS A 120 5.01 16.08 -8.73
N TYR A 121 4.96 15.87 -7.40
CA TYR A 121 5.67 16.62 -6.35
C TYR A 121 5.00 17.96 -5.96
N ALA A 122 5.40 18.49 -4.80
CA ALA A 122 4.77 19.64 -4.14
C ALA A 122 4.77 20.94 -4.97
N ASP A 123 5.87 21.22 -5.66
CA ASP A 123 6.02 22.37 -6.57
C ASP A 123 5.11 22.28 -7.80
N ALA A 124 5.01 21.09 -8.41
CA ALA A 124 4.04 20.86 -9.48
C ALA A 124 2.60 21.03 -8.98
N ALA A 125 2.31 20.65 -7.73
CA ALA A 125 1.00 20.87 -7.14
C ALA A 125 0.69 22.35 -6.92
N ALA A 126 1.69 23.16 -6.52
CA ALA A 126 1.54 24.61 -6.44
C ALA A 126 1.26 25.23 -7.81
N VAL A 127 1.95 24.77 -8.87
CA VAL A 127 1.65 25.18 -10.25
C VAL A 127 0.22 24.79 -10.64
N ALA A 128 -0.18 23.55 -10.37
CA ALA A 128 -1.51 23.06 -10.71
C ALA A 128 -2.63 23.84 -9.99
N GLN A 129 -2.42 24.29 -8.75
CA GLN A 129 -3.34 25.17 -8.04
C GLN A 129 -3.53 26.52 -8.74
N ILE A 130 -2.44 27.15 -9.19
CA ILE A 130 -2.49 28.43 -9.93
C ILE A 130 -3.24 28.23 -11.25
N VAL A 131 -2.96 27.13 -11.96
CA VAL A 131 -3.65 26.79 -13.21
C VAL A 131 -5.13 26.49 -12.97
N GLU A 132 -5.48 25.77 -11.91
CA GLU A 132 -6.86 25.49 -11.52
C GLU A 132 -7.62 26.78 -11.19
N ASP A 133 -7.02 27.71 -10.44
CA ASP A 133 -7.62 29.00 -10.11
C ASP A 133 -7.92 29.83 -11.36
N ARG A 134 -7.01 29.78 -12.35
CA ARG A 134 -7.11 30.61 -13.56
C ARG A 134 -7.96 29.98 -14.66
N LEU A 135 -7.85 28.68 -14.87
CA LEU A 135 -8.43 27.95 -16.01
C LEU A 135 -9.51 26.95 -15.61
N ARG A 136 -9.75 26.73 -14.30
CA ARG A 136 -10.73 25.76 -13.77
C ARG A 136 -10.49 24.31 -14.21
N ILE A 137 -9.23 23.98 -14.52
CA ILE A 137 -8.81 22.62 -14.86
C ILE A 137 -8.51 21.88 -13.55
N PRO A 138 -9.24 20.80 -13.22
CA PRO A 138 -9.01 20.06 -11.99
C PRO A 138 -7.64 19.37 -12.02
N PHE A 139 -7.10 19.04 -10.85
CA PHE A 139 -5.85 18.31 -10.76
C PHE A 139 -5.86 17.14 -9.78
N VAL A 140 -4.99 16.17 -10.09
CA VAL A 140 -4.65 15.00 -9.27
C VAL A 140 -3.22 15.17 -8.78
N PHE A 141 -2.92 14.67 -7.59
CA PHE A 141 -1.62 14.88 -6.93
C PHE A 141 -0.93 13.55 -6.59
N THR A 142 0.38 13.46 -6.90
CA THR A 142 1.28 12.42 -6.37
C THR A 142 2.49 13.09 -5.76
N ALA A 143 2.71 12.90 -4.46
CA ALA A 143 3.80 13.59 -3.75
C ALA A 143 5.19 13.06 -4.12
N HIS A 144 5.33 11.75 -4.36
CA HIS A 144 6.59 10.99 -4.54
C HIS A 144 7.52 10.96 -3.30
N SER A 145 7.48 12.01 -2.49
CA SER A 145 8.08 12.07 -1.16
C SER A 145 7.36 13.15 -0.36
N LEU A 146 7.44 13.07 0.97
CA LEU A 146 6.72 13.99 1.86
C LEU A 146 7.68 14.78 2.76
N GLY A 147 7.43 16.09 2.85
CA GLY A 147 8.21 17.00 3.67
C GLY A 147 8.15 16.64 5.16
N ARG A 148 6.99 16.24 5.69
CA ARG A 148 6.84 15.82 7.10
C ARG A 148 7.64 14.56 7.42
N VAL A 149 7.67 13.59 6.50
CA VAL A 149 8.49 12.38 6.66
C VAL A 149 9.98 12.75 6.65
N LYS A 150 10.41 13.63 5.73
CA LYS A 150 11.78 14.16 5.72
C LYS A 150 12.12 14.89 7.03
N ALA A 151 11.21 15.71 7.55
CA ALA A 151 11.40 16.43 8.82
C ALA A 151 11.54 15.47 10.01
N SER A 152 10.66 14.47 10.09
CA SER A 152 10.72 13.43 11.12
C SER A 152 12.04 12.65 11.08
N MET A 153 12.53 12.33 9.87
CA MET A 153 13.84 11.67 9.70
C MET A 153 15.03 12.55 10.12
N LEU A 154 14.93 13.86 9.93
CA LEU A 154 15.98 14.81 10.30
C LEU A 154 15.97 15.17 11.80
N GLY A 155 14.86 14.95 12.51
CA GLY A 155 14.72 15.31 13.92
C GLY A 155 15.01 16.79 14.15
N GLU A 156 15.84 17.12 15.15
CA GLU A 156 16.24 18.49 15.46
C GLU A 156 16.96 19.19 14.29
N ALA A 157 17.62 18.43 13.40
CA ALA A 157 18.30 19.00 12.23
C ALA A 157 17.32 19.59 11.21
N ALA A 158 16.03 19.22 11.26
CA ALA A 158 15.01 19.77 10.37
C ALA A 158 14.90 21.30 10.45
N ALA A 159 15.15 21.89 11.64
CA ALA A 159 15.12 23.33 11.85
C ALA A 159 16.17 24.09 11.02
N ARG A 160 17.21 23.40 10.52
CA ARG A 160 18.25 23.97 9.66
C ARG A 160 17.86 24.00 8.18
N HIS A 161 16.66 23.52 7.84
CA HIS A 161 16.12 23.45 6.47
C HIS A 161 14.83 24.28 6.36
N PRO A 162 14.91 25.62 6.27
CA PRO A 162 13.72 26.49 6.27
C PRO A 162 12.80 26.27 5.06
N ASP A 163 13.34 25.79 3.94
CA ASP A 163 12.61 25.37 2.74
C ASP A 163 11.61 24.24 3.02
N LEU A 164 11.92 23.39 4.01
CA LEU A 164 11.09 22.24 4.36
C LEU A 164 9.72 22.63 4.92
N ALA A 165 9.66 23.70 5.71
CA ALA A 165 8.40 24.22 6.24
C ALA A 165 7.50 24.75 5.10
N GLY A 166 8.08 25.50 4.15
CA GLY A 166 7.35 25.99 2.97
C GLY A 166 6.85 24.86 2.07
N ARG A 167 7.66 23.80 1.91
CA ARG A 167 7.26 22.58 1.21
C ARG A 167 6.09 21.88 1.92
N ILE A 168 6.15 21.68 3.23
CA ILE A 168 5.06 21.04 4.00
C ILE A 168 3.76 21.85 3.83
N ALA A 169 3.82 23.17 3.96
CA ALA A 169 2.65 24.02 3.75
C ALA A 169 2.08 23.91 2.32
N THR A 170 2.94 23.70 1.33
CA THR A 170 2.51 23.47 -0.06
C THR A 170 1.83 22.11 -0.22
N GLU A 171 2.38 21.06 0.39
CA GLU A 171 1.76 19.73 0.43
C GLU A 171 0.41 19.75 1.15
N GLU A 172 0.25 20.48 2.27
CA GLU A 172 -1.04 20.68 2.95
C GLU A 172 -2.09 21.29 2.01
N ARG A 173 -1.73 22.36 1.28
CA ARG A 173 -2.64 22.96 0.29
C ARG A 173 -2.97 21.99 -0.83
N ALA A 174 -2.00 21.18 -1.27
CA ALA A 174 -2.21 20.18 -2.32
C ALA A 174 -3.21 19.11 -1.88
N LEU A 175 -3.07 18.58 -0.67
CA LEU A 175 -4.00 17.60 -0.09
C LEU A 175 -5.42 18.17 0.07
N ALA A 176 -5.53 19.44 0.50
CA ALA A 176 -6.83 20.09 0.67
C ALA A 176 -7.59 20.29 -0.66
N ARG A 177 -6.85 20.56 -1.76
CA ARG A 177 -7.43 21.01 -3.03
C ARG A 177 -7.52 19.93 -4.10
N ALA A 178 -6.60 18.98 -4.13
CA ALA A 178 -6.56 17.97 -5.20
C ALA A 178 -7.89 17.21 -5.30
N SER A 179 -8.34 16.99 -6.54
CA SER A 179 -9.55 16.18 -6.81
C SER A 179 -9.35 14.72 -6.40
N LEU A 180 -8.11 14.25 -6.42
CA LEU A 180 -7.68 12.95 -5.94
C LEU A 180 -6.18 12.98 -5.64
N VAL A 181 -5.75 12.20 -4.65
CA VAL A 181 -4.34 11.96 -4.33
C VAL A 181 -4.00 10.51 -4.66
N ILE A 182 -2.94 10.29 -5.44
CA ILE A 182 -2.45 8.94 -5.75
C ILE A 182 -1.23 8.64 -4.86
N ALA A 183 -1.37 7.59 -4.06
CA ALA A 183 -0.31 7.03 -3.23
C ALA A 183 0.18 5.69 -3.81
N SER A 184 1.45 5.37 -3.59
CA SER A 184 2.10 4.15 -4.11
C SER A 184 1.92 2.93 -3.20
N SER A 185 1.59 3.14 -1.92
CA SER A 185 1.40 2.07 -0.93
C SER A 185 0.39 2.48 0.14
N ARG A 186 -0.11 1.50 0.90
CA ARG A 186 -0.93 1.77 2.11
C ARG A 186 -0.14 2.53 3.16
N ASP A 187 1.15 2.26 3.30
CA ASP A 187 2.01 3.01 4.24
C ASP A 187 2.05 4.51 3.91
N GLU A 188 2.21 4.84 2.63
CA GLU A 188 2.13 6.23 2.19
C GLU A 188 0.75 6.83 2.55
N ALA A 189 -0.33 6.12 2.17
CA ALA A 189 -1.72 6.54 2.37
C ALA A 189 -2.16 6.68 3.83
N GLU A 190 -1.75 5.76 4.70
CA GLU A 190 -2.29 5.60 6.06
C GLU A 190 -1.35 6.10 7.16
N VAL A 191 -0.04 6.20 6.89
CA VAL A 191 0.97 6.57 7.89
C VAL A 191 1.65 7.87 7.51
N GLN A 192 2.18 7.96 6.28
CA GLN A 192 2.98 9.13 5.90
C GLN A 192 2.12 10.39 5.72
N TYR A 193 0.94 10.26 5.11
CA TYR A 193 0.00 11.38 5.01
C TYR A 193 -0.74 11.67 6.32
N ALA A 194 -0.84 10.73 7.26
CA ALA A 194 -1.65 10.90 8.46
C ALA A 194 -1.20 12.05 9.38
N GLY A 195 0.05 12.50 9.25
CA GLY A 195 0.57 13.65 9.98
C GLY A 195 0.21 15.03 9.38
N TYR A 196 -0.47 15.08 8.25
CA TYR A 196 -0.91 16.33 7.61
C TYR A 196 -2.30 16.73 8.11
N GLU A 197 -2.53 18.03 8.29
CA GLU A 197 -3.81 18.56 8.79
C GLU A 197 -4.92 18.41 7.73
N ALA A 198 -4.58 18.60 6.46
CA ALA A 198 -5.49 18.45 5.33
C ALA A 198 -5.65 16.99 4.87
N TYR A 199 -5.11 16.02 5.62
CA TYR A 199 -5.23 14.62 5.26
C TYR A 199 -6.69 14.15 5.28
N ASP A 200 -7.14 13.69 4.11
CA ASP A 200 -8.43 13.03 3.93
C ASP A 200 -8.20 11.64 3.30
N PRO A 201 -8.30 10.53 4.06
CA PRO A 201 -8.12 9.19 3.52
C PRO A 201 -9.06 8.90 2.35
N GLY A 202 -10.28 9.46 2.35
CA GLY A 202 -11.25 9.17 1.31
C GLY A 202 -10.89 9.78 -0.06
N ARG A 203 -10.00 10.79 -0.08
CA ARG A 203 -9.40 11.38 -1.30
C ARG A 203 -8.11 10.69 -1.76
N VAL A 204 -7.55 9.78 -0.97
CA VAL A 204 -6.32 9.06 -1.33
C VAL A 204 -6.66 7.71 -1.98
N ARG A 205 -6.05 7.40 -3.13
CA ARG A 205 -6.14 6.09 -3.79
C ARG A 205 -4.76 5.45 -3.89
N VAL A 206 -4.67 4.20 -3.47
CA VAL A 206 -3.44 3.41 -3.54
C VAL A 206 -3.36 2.74 -4.91
N LEU A 207 -2.45 3.23 -5.74
CA LEU A 207 -2.08 2.65 -7.03
C LEU A 207 -0.59 2.28 -6.99
N PRO A 208 -0.25 1.02 -6.69
CA PRO A 208 1.15 0.60 -6.66
C PRO A 208 1.76 0.75 -8.06
N PRO A 209 2.97 1.32 -8.19
CA PRO A 209 3.64 1.42 -9.47
C PRO A 209 3.98 0.04 -10.03
N GLY A 210 4.05 -0.05 -11.36
CA GLY A 210 4.57 -1.22 -12.04
C GLY A 210 6.08 -1.39 -11.87
N SER A 211 6.57 -2.59 -12.13
CA SER A 211 8.00 -2.90 -12.19
C SER A 211 8.30 -3.86 -13.34
N ASP A 212 9.49 -3.76 -13.93
CA ASP A 212 9.98 -4.73 -14.91
C ASP A 212 10.41 -6.01 -14.18
N LEU A 213 9.42 -6.85 -13.89
CA LEU A 213 9.59 -8.10 -13.16
C LEU A 213 9.93 -9.29 -14.09
N ALA A 214 9.65 -9.17 -15.39
CA ALA A 214 9.91 -10.21 -16.37
C ALA A 214 11.41 -10.55 -16.46
N ARG A 215 12.29 -9.53 -16.42
CA ARG A 215 13.76 -9.74 -16.41
C ARG A 215 14.29 -10.58 -15.25
N PHE A 216 13.52 -10.71 -14.16
CA PHE A 216 13.90 -11.48 -12.98
C PHE A 216 13.34 -12.90 -12.99
N ALA A 217 12.14 -13.09 -13.54
CA ALA A 217 11.52 -14.41 -13.64
C ALA A 217 12.38 -15.39 -14.46
N ASP A 218 12.96 -14.90 -15.55
CA ASP A 218 13.78 -15.70 -16.48
C ASP A 218 15.28 -15.68 -16.17
N SER A 219 15.68 -15.11 -15.04
CA SER A 219 17.09 -14.94 -14.72
C SER A 219 17.81 -16.28 -14.54
N ARG A 220 19.10 -16.32 -14.87
CA ARG A 220 19.94 -17.52 -14.76
C ARG A 220 21.17 -17.23 -13.89
N PRO A 221 21.72 -18.24 -13.18
CA PRO A 221 22.99 -18.07 -12.49
C PRO A 221 24.10 -17.67 -13.47
N ASP A 222 25.01 -16.81 -13.03
CA ASP A 222 26.21 -16.41 -13.76
C ASP A 222 27.43 -17.02 -13.03
N PRO A 223 28.27 -17.85 -13.68
CA PRO A 223 29.46 -18.43 -13.08
C PRO A 223 30.39 -17.41 -12.38
N ARG A 224 30.49 -16.17 -12.89
CA ARG A 224 31.29 -15.10 -12.28
C ARG A 224 30.69 -14.61 -10.96
N VAL A 225 29.36 -14.51 -10.90
CA VAL A 225 28.63 -14.13 -9.67
C VAL A 225 28.75 -15.26 -8.65
N ASP A 226 28.54 -16.51 -9.09
CA ASP A 226 28.67 -17.70 -8.25
C ASP A 226 30.07 -17.82 -7.64
N ALA A 227 31.14 -17.67 -8.46
CA ALA A 227 32.52 -17.72 -7.97
C ALA A 227 32.83 -16.60 -6.96
N THR A 228 32.24 -15.42 -7.17
CA THR A 228 32.41 -14.27 -6.27
C THR A 228 31.81 -14.50 -4.89
N ILE A 229 30.71 -15.24 -4.81
CA ILE A 229 30.05 -15.63 -3.55
C ILE A 229 30.76 -16.84 -2.93
N ALA A 230 31.03 -17.88 -3.72
CA ALA A 230 31.53 -19.17 -3.24
C ALA A 230 32.86 -19.08 -2.49
N ARG A 231 33.74 -18.14 -2.84
CA ARG A 231 35.03 -17.93 -2.15
C ARG A 231 34.93 -17.61 -0.65
N PHE A 232 33.76 -17.21 -0.17
CA PHE A 232 33.52 -16.92 1.25
C PHE A 232 32.98 -18.12 2.03
N LEU A 233 32.59 -19.21 1.36
CA LEU A 233 31.75 -20.26 1.92
C LEU A 233 32.47 -21.60 1.93
N HIS A 234 32.40 -22.33 3.04
CA HIS A 234 32.92 -23.70 3.14
C HIS A 234 32.04 -24.69 2.38
N ASP A 235 30.72 -24.49 2.41
CA ASP A 235 29.74 -25.30 1.71
C ASP A 235 28.83 -24.41 0.85
N PRO A 236 29.25 -24.04 -0.37
CA PRO A 236 28.46 -23.19 -1.25
C PRO A 236 27.20 -23.89 -1.83
N GLY A 237 26.95 -25.16 -1.50
CA GLY A 237 25.78 -25.92 -1.94
C GLY A 237 24.54 -25.72 -1.07
N LYS A 238 24.70 -25.20 0.16
CA LYS A 238 23.57 -24.94 1.07
C LYS A 238 22.59 -23.90 0.50
N PRO A 239 21.32 -23.94 0.95
CA PRO A 239 20.39 -22.82 0.83
C PRO A 239 20.99 -21.48 1.22
N VAL A 240 20.49 -20.42 0.59
CA VAL A 240 21.01 -19.07 0.73
C VAL A 240 19.96 -18.15 1.37
N LEU A 241 20.32 -17.46 2.44
CA LEU A 241 19.61 -16.27 2.90
C LEU A 241 20.23 -15.07 2.19
N LEU A 242 19.56 -14.55 1.17
CA LEU A 242 20.04 -13.41 0.39
C LEU A 242 19.48 -12.11 0.95
N ALA A 243 20.35 -11.14 1.23
CA ALA A 243 19.96 -9.75 1.45
C ALA A 243 20.69 -8.82 0.47
N LEU A 244 19.94 -7.95 -0.20
CA LEU A 244 20.44 -6.96 -1.16
C LEU A 244 19.99 -5.56 -0.73
N ALA A 245 20.92 -4.74 -0.25
CA ALA A 245 20.63 -3.37 0.16
C ALA A 245 21.88 -2.50 0.23
N ARG A 246 21.70 -1.18 0.25
CA ARG A 246 22.77 -0.27 0.67
C ARG A 246 23.08 -0.47 2.16
N PRO A 247 24.36 -0.45 2.58
CA PRO A 247 24.74 -0.61 3.97
C PRO A 247 24.49 0.70 4.74
N VAL A 248 23.24 0.99 5.05
CA VAL A 248 22.86 2.16 5.87
C VAL A 248 22.02 1.69 7.05
N ALA A 249 22.02 2.41 8.17
CA ALA A 249 21.48 1.94 9.44
C ALA A 249 20.00 1.52 9.31
N ARG A 250 19.20 2.29 8.56
CA ARG A 250 17.78 1.99 8.30
C ARG A 250 17.51 0.66 7.58
N LYS A 251 18.48 0.16 6.80
CA LYS A 251 18.37 -1.14 6.11
C LYS A 251 18.67 -2.31 7.05
N ASN A 252 19.29 -2.02 8.21
CA ASN A 252 19.34 -2.92 9.37
C ASN A 252 19.87 -4.34 9.05
N LEU A 253 20.84 -4.41 8.13
CA LEU A 253 21.53 -5.66 7.78
C LEU A 253 22.19 -6.31 9.00
N ALA A 254 22.59 -5.51 9.99
CA ALA A 254 23.17 -5.99 11.24
C ALA A 254 22.21 -6.89 12.04
N ALA A 255 20.89 -6.61 12.04
CA ALA A 255 19.92 -7.47 12.70
C ALA A 255 19.82 -8.86 12.04
N LEU A 256 19.99 -8.94 10.72
CA LEU A 256 20.06 -10.23 10.02
C LEU A 256 21.34 -11.00 10.37
N VAL A 257 22.49 -10.32 10.50
CA VAL A 257 23.73 -10.99 10.96
C VAL A 257 23.56 -11.50 12.38
N ARG A 258 22.94 -10.72 13.29
CA ARG A 258 22.61 -11.18 14.66
C ARG A 258 21.67 -12.39 14.63
N ALA A 259 20.59 -12.34 13.85
CA ALA A 259 19.64 -13.44 13.71
C ALA A 259 20.30 -14.73 13.26
N TYR A 260 21.21 -14.63 12.28
CA TYR A 260 21.99 -15.76 11.80
C TYR A 260 23.03 -16.23 12.83
N GLY A 261 23.76 -15.30 13.46
CA GLY A 261 24.78 -15.57 14.46
C GLY A 261 24.26 -16.24 15.74
N GLU A 262 23.04 -15.88 16.16
CA GLU A 262 22.38 -16.40 17.36
C GLU A 262 21.65 -17.73 17.14
N SER A 263 21.55 -18.20 15.89
CA SER A 263 20.82 -19.42 15.53
C SER A 263 21.72 -20.49 14.90
N PRO A 264 22.28 -21.42 15.71
CA PRO A 264 23.03 -22.57 15.19
C PRO A 264 22.23 -23.42 14.22
N ALA A 265 20.92 -23.56 14.44
CA ALA A 265 20.02 -24.26 13.53
C ALA A 265 20.01 -23.60 12.15
N LEU A 266 19.90 -22.27 12.07
CA LEU A 266 19.90 -21.56 10.80
C LEU A 266 21.24 -21.67 10.06
N GLN A 267 22.35 -21.59 10.79
CA GLN A 267 23.71 -21.78 10.25
C GLN A 267 23.95 -23.20 9.72
N ALA A 268 23.36 -24.21 10.38
CA ALA A 268 23.43 -25.58 9.90
C ALA A 268 22.68 -25.73 8.56
N ARG A 269 21.54 -25.07 8.43
CA ARG A 269 20.62 -25.20 7.28
C ARG A 269 21.00 -24.37 6.06
N ALA A 270 21.60 -23.20 6.21
CA ALA A 270 21.79 -22.26 5.12
C ALA A 270 23.05 -21.40 5.29
N ASN A 271 23.53 -20.78 4.21
CA ASN A 271 24.52 -19.72 4.21
C ASN A 271 23.85 -18.34 4.19
N LEU A 272 24.53 -17.32 4.72
CA LEU A 272 24.10 -15.93 4.62
C LEU A 272 24.86 -15.21 3.50
N VAL A 273 24.16 -14.55 2.57
CA VAL A 273 24.77 -13.76 1.48
C VAL A 273 24.30 -12.31 1.57
N LEU A 274 25.24 -11.41 1.84
CA LEU A 274 25.01 -9.97 2.02
C LEU A 274 25.59 -9.18 0.85
N ILE A 275 24.72 -8.71 -0.04
CA ILE A 275 25.08 -7.77 -1.10
C ILE A 275 24.87 -6.35 -0.56
N ALA A 276 25.88 -5.87 0.17
CA ALA A 276 25.87 -4.63 0.94
C ALA A 276 26.55 -3.47 0.20
N GLY A 277 25.99 -3.09 -0.95
CA GLY A 277 26.56 -2.05 -1.81
C GLY A 277 27.87 -2.44 -2.51
N THR A 278 28.57 -1.46 -3.07
CA THR A 278 29.88 -1.64 -3.73
C THR A 278 30.93 -0.82 -3.00
N ARG A 279 32.13 -1.38 -2.79
CA ARG A 279 33.24 -0.75 -2.09
C ARG A 279 34.59 -1.20 -2.66
N GLN A 280 35.57 -0.31 -2.64
CA GLN A 280 37.00 -0.67 -2.81
C GLN A 280 37.66 -0.76 -1.44
N ASP A 281 37.50 0.31 -0.66
CA ASP A 281 37.92 0.48 0.72
C ASP A 281 36.71 0.86 1.59
N ILE A 282 36.64 0.36 2.82
CA ILE A 282 35.58 0.68 3.79
C ILE A 282 35.76 2.10 4.31
N ASP A 283 37.00 2.55 4.50
CA ASP A 283 37.29 3.88 5.08
C ASP A 283 36.99 5.02 4.09
N ALA A 284 36.89 4.71 2.80
CA ALA A 284 36.50 5.64 1.74
C ALA A 284 34.98 5.75 1.51
N LEU A 285 34.16 4.97 2.23
CA LEU A 285 32.71 5.07 2.14
C LEU A 285 32.19 6.28 2.92
N ASP A 286 31.08 6.86 2.46
CA ASP A 286 30.36 7.89 3.21
C ASP A 286 30.04 7.40 4.63
N GLY A 287 30.10 8.31 5.63
CA GLY A 287 30.22 7.94 7.04
C GLY A 287 29.23 6.89 7.57
N GLU A 288 27.93 7.01 7.26
CA GLU A 288 26.92 6.03 7.66
C GLU A 288 27.18 4.64 7.06
N MET A 289 27.65 4.61 5.81
CA MET A 289 27.97 3.38 5.08
C MET A 289 29.22 2.68 5.61
N ALA A 290 30.27 3.45 5.88
CA ALA A 290 31.48 2.93 6.52
C ALA A 290 31.15 2.33 7.90
N GLY A 291 30.39 3.07 8.73
CA GLY A 291 29.97 2.62 10.06
C GLY A 291 29.17 1.31 10.01
N THR A 292 28.18 1.22 9.12
CA THR A 292 27.38 0.00 8.95
C THR A 292 28.24 -1.18 8.51
N MET A 293 29.14 -1.00 7.54
CA MET A 293 30.04 -2.07 7.10
C MET A 293 30.96 -2.56 8.21
N ARG A 294 31.51 -1.66 9.04
CA ARG A 294 32.32 -2.03 10.21
C ARG A 294 31.51 -2.84 11.22
N GLU A 295 30.26 -2.45 11.49
CA GLU A 295 29.37 -3.22 12.37
C GLU A 295 29.15 -4.64 11.83
N LEU A 296 28.89 -4.80 10.52
CA LEU A 296 28.71 -6.12 9.92
C LEU A 296 29.93 -7.02 10.12
N LEU A 297 31.15 -6.49 9.92
CA LEU A 297 32.38 -7.24 10.12
C LEU A 297 32.61 -7.63 11.59
N VAL A 298 32.35 -6.71 12.52
CA VAL A 298 32.42 -6.99 13.96
C VAL A 298 31.45 -8.10 14.35
N LEU A 299 30.24 -8.12 13.81
CA LEU A 299 29.27 -9.17 14.10
C LEU A 299 29.68 -10.52 13.49
N ILE A 300 30.20 -10.52 12.25
CA ILE A 300 30.72 -11.74 11.61
C ILE A 300 31.83 -12.37 12.47
N ASP A 301 32.75 -11.56 12.98
CA ASP A 301 33.82 -12.00 13.88
C ASP A 301 33.27 -12.47 15.23
N ARG A 302 32.39 -11.69 15.86
CA ARG A 302 31.80 -11.99 17.17
C ARG A 302 31.10 -13.34 17.23
N TYR A 303 30.41 -13.73 16.17
CA TYR A 303 29.67 -15.00 16.09
C TYR A 303 30.45 -16.11 15.35
N ASP A 304 31.74 -15.90 15.05
CA ASP A 304 32.61 -16.86 14.34
C ASP A 304 32.00 -17.40 13.03
N LEU A 305 31.53 -16.47 12.18
CA LEU A 305 30.74 -16.81 10.98
C LEU A 305 31.59 -17.01 9.71
N TYR A 306 32.90 -17.19 9.88
CA TYR A 306 33.83 -17.44 8.77
C TYR A 306 33.45 -18.73 8.03
N GLY A 307 33.45 -18.67 6.69
CA GLY A 307 33.00 -19.80 5.86
C GLY A 307 31.49 -19.99 5.77
N ARG A 308 30.69 -19.13 6.43
CA ARG A 308 29.21 -19.22 6.47
C ARG A 308 28.50 -17.97 5.95
N VAL A 309 29.23 -16.85 5.81
CA VAL A 309 28.70 -15.56 5.37
C VAL A 309 29.51 -15.05 4.17
N ALA A 310 28.83 -14.76 3.06
CA ALA A 310 29.43 -14.09 1.92
C ALA A 310 29.06 -12.61 1.88
N TYR A 311 30.03 -11.74 1.66
CA TYR A 311 29.83 -10.28 1.59
C TYR A 311 30.69 -9.65 0.47
N PRO A 312 30.41 -9.98 -0.81
CA PRO A 312 31.15 -9.49 -1.97
C PRO A 312 31.44 -7.99 -1.94
N LYS A 313 32.59 -7.60 -2.49
CA LYS A 313 33.01 -6.19 -2.53
C LYS A 313 32.27 -5.36 -3.57
N SER A 314 31.90 -5.96 -4.71
CA SER A 314 31.32 -5.26 -5.84
C SER A 314 30.31 -6.12 -6.58
N HIS A 315 29.35 -5.44 -7.22
CA HIS A 315 28.42 -6.00 -8.20
C HIS A 315 28.06 -4.91 -9.21
N ARG A 316 27.62 -5.31 -10.41
CA ARG A 316 27.03 -4.41 -11.42
C ARG A 316 25.50 -4.48 -11.34
N PRO A 317 24.76 -3.47 -11.82
CA PRO A 317 23.31 -3.55 -11.93
C PRO A 317 22.82 -4.80 -12.67
N ASP A 318 23.50 -5.19 -13.76
CA ASP A 318 23.16 -6.39 -14.55
C ASP A 318 23.48 -7.71 -13.83
N ASP A 319 24.22 -7.67 -12.72
CA ASP A 319 24.52 -8.85 -11.91
C ASP A 319 23.34 -9.18 -10.98
N VAL A 320 22.42 -8.24 -10.74
CA VAL A 320 21.30 -8.40 -9.78
C VAL A 320 20.36 -9.55 -10.14
N PRO A 321 19.90 -9.74 -11.40
CA PRO A 321 19.10 -10.91 -11.76
C PRO A 321 19.82 -12.23 -11.47
N ALA A 322 21.14 -12.30 -11.70
CA ALA A 322 21.94 -13.49 -11.44
C ALA A 322 22.15 -13.74 -9.94
N LEU A 323 22.22 -12.70 -9.11
CA LEU A 323 22.24 -12.82 -7.64
C LEU A 323 20.97 -13.47 -7.11
N TYR A 324 19.80 -13.09 -7.63
CA TYR A 324 18.55 -13.76 -7.28
C TYR A 324 18.50 -15.20 -7.79
N ALA A 325 18.95 -15.44 -9.03
CA ALA A 325 19.02 -16.79 -9.59
C ALA A 325 19.95 -17.70 -8.76
N HIS A 326 21.09 -17.17 -8.30
CA HIS A 326 22.05 -17.88 -7.44
C HIS A 326 21.38 -18.41 -6.17
N ALA A 327 20.57 -17.58 -5.50
CA ALA A 327 19.82 -17.99 -4.32
C ALA A 327 18.70 -18.99 -4.68
N ARG A 328 17.96 -18.75 -5.77
CA ARG A 328 16.84 -19.63 -6.17
C ARG A 328 17.31 -21.05 -6.45
N VAL A 329 18.38 -21.23 -7.23
CA VAL A 329 18.85 -22.58 -7.61
C VAL A 329 19.38 -23.39 -6.42
N ARG A 330 19.62 -22.74 -5.28
CA ARG A 330 20.03 -23.36 -4.01
C ARG A 330 18.87 -23.51 -3.03
N ALA A 331 17.62 -23.30 -3.45
CA ALA A 331 16.44 -23.28 -2.57
C ALA A 331 16.55 -22.24 -1.43
N GLY A 332 17.14 -21.09 -1.74
CA GLY A 332 17.28 -19.97 -0.81
C GLY A 332 16.00 -19.12 -0.67
N LEU A 333 16.11 -18.10 0.17
CA LEU A 333 15.08 -17.11 0.41
C LEU A 333 15.68 -15.69 0.42
N PHE A 334 14.84 -14.68 0.25
CA PHE A 334 15.26 -13.28 0.33
C PHE A 334 14.83 -12.65 1.64
N VAL A 335 15.75 -11.97 2.32
CA VAL A 335 15.49 -11.28 3.59
C VAL A 335 15.59 -9.76 3.40
N ASN A 336 14.53 -9.04 3.76
CA ASN A 336 14.55 -7.59 3.93
C ASN A 336 14.34 -7.24 5.42
N PRO A 337 15.43 -6.98 6.19
CA PRO A 337 15.34 -6.67 7.61
C PRO A 337 15.19 -5.16 7.88
N ALA A 338 14.80 -4.34 6.91
CA ALA A 338 14.78 -2.88 7.07
C ALA A 338 13.83 -2.42 8.18
N LEU A 339 14.18 -1.36 8.92
CA LEU A 339 13.31 -0.80 9.96
C LEU A 339 12.01 -0.22 9.39
N ASN A 340 12.06 0.25 8.14
CA ASN A 340 10.93 0.61 7.32
C ASN A 340 11.34 0.43 5.85
N GLU A 341 10.48 -0.20 5.05
CA GLU A 341 10.65 -0.32 3.60
C GLU A 341 9.45 0.34 2.91
N PRO A 342 9.54 1.59 2.44
CA PRO A 342 8.37 2.35 1.97
C PRO A 342 7.57 1.69 0.84
N PHE A 343 8.25 0.94 -0.03
CA PHE A 343 7.61 0.22 -1.14
C PHE A 343 8.13 -1.22 -1.27
N GLY A 344 9.43 -1.41 -1.48
CA GLY A 344 10.03 -2.75 -1.55
C GLY A 344 10.20 -3.31 -2.95
N LEU A 345 10.78 -2.54 -3.90
CA LEU A 345 11.11 -3.05 -5.24
C LEU A 345 11.93 -4.35 -5.18
N THR A 346 12.96 -4.41 -4.35
CA THR A 346 13.82 -5.61 -4.23
C THR A 346 13.07 -6.85 -3.75
N LEU A 347 11.94 -6.68 -3.04
CA LEU A 347 11.06 -7.79 -2.66
C LEU A 347 10.26 -8.30 -3.85
N LEU A 348 9.76 -7.40 -4.70
CA LEU A 348 9.09 -7.77 -5.94
C LEU A 348 10.05 -8.46 -6.90
N GLU A 349 11.27 -7.93 -7.05
CA GLU A 349 12.32 -8.52 -7.89
C GLU A 349 12.70 -9.93 -7.39
N ALA A 350 12.93 -10.09 -6.08
CA ALA A 350 13.21 -11.39 -5.47
C ALA A 350 12.05 -12.38 -5.64
N SER A 351 10.81 -11.92 -5.42
CA SER A 351 9.61 -12.74 -5.56
C SER A 351 9.39 -13.18 -7.00
N ALA A 352 9.58 -12.27 -7.97
CA ALA A 352 9.51 -12.57 -9.39
C ALA A 352 10.59 -13.57 -9.81
N ALA A 353 11.79 -13.47 -9.23
CA ALA A 353 12.87 -14.45 -9.40
C ALA A 353 12.62 -15.80 -8.71
N GLY A 354 11.47 -15.99 -8.03
CA GLY A 354 11.08 -17.25 -7.39
C GLY A 354 11.66 -17.48 -6.00
N LEU A 355 11.95 -16.41 -5.25
CA LEU A 355 12.40 -16.51 -3.86
C LEU A 355 11.25 -16.19 -2.89
N PRO A 356 11.01 -17.05 -1.87
CA PRO A 356 10.19 -16.69 -0.73
C PRO A 356 10.81 -15.52 0.05
N LEU A 357 9.96 -14.73 0.69
CA LEU A 357 10.37 -13.51 1.40
C LEU A 357 10.29 -13.68 2.92
N VAL A 358 11.32 -13.21 3.63
CA VAL A 358 11.23 -12.80 5.04
C VAL A 358 11.39 -11.28 5.04
N ALA A 359 10.33 -10.55 5.35
CA ALA A 359 10.31 -9.09 5.18
C ALA A 359 9.85 -8.38 6.45
N THR A 360 10.31 -7.14 6.62
CA THR A 360 9.83 -6.25 7.68
C THR A 360 8.31 -6.06 7.62
N ASP A 361 7.66 -5.98 8.78
CA ASP A 361 6.23 -5.64 8.94
C ASP A 361 5.95 -4.13 8.83
N SER A 362 6.93 -3.36 8.33
CA SER A 362 6.89 -1.89 8.26
C SER A 362 7.04 -1.40 6.81
N GLY A 363 6.04 -0.68 6.33
CA GLY A 363 6.00 -0.11 4.98
C GLY A 363 5.30 -1.00 3.93
N GLY A 364 5.70 -0.84 2.67
CA GLY A 364 5.17 -1.55 1.50
C GLY A 364 5.26 -3.09 1.50
N PRO A 365 6.16 -3.77 2.25
CA PRO A 365 6.14 -5.23 2.33
C PRO A 365 4.81 -5.80 2.84
N ASN A 366 4.07 -5.06 3.68
CA ASN A 366 2.73 -5.45 4.12
C ASN A 366 1.80 -5.67 2.90
N ASP A 367 1.76 -4.71 1.99
CA ASP A 367 0.94 -4.78 0.77
C ASP A 367 1.39 -5.93 -0.15
N ILE A 368 2.71 -6.11 -0.29
CA ILE A 368 3.28 -7.17 -1.12
C ILE A 368 2.89 -8.55 -0.59
N VAL A 369 3.15 -8.83 0.69
CA VAL A 369 2.90 -10.14 1.29
C VAL A 369 1.39 -10.41 1.40
N GLU A 370 0.58 -9.41 1.76
CA GLU A 370 -0.88 -9.55 1.82
C GLU A 370 -1.48 -9.86 0.44
N THR A 371 -1.05 -9.15 -0.60
CA THR A 371 -1.58 -9.32 -1.97
C THR A 371 -1.07 -10.61 -2.61
N CYS A 372 0.20 -10.96 -2.38
CA CYS A 372 0.88 -11.99 -3.16
C CYS A 372 1.05 -13.30 -2.40
N GLY A 373 0.95 -13.34 -1.07
CA GLY A 373 1.21 -14.53 -0.27
C GLY A 373 2.60 -15.13 -0.50
N ASN A 374 3.60 -14.27 -0.75
CA ASN A 374 4.94 -14.63 -1.19
C ASN A 374 5.99 -14.65 -0.06
N GLY A 375 5.57 -14.51 1.21
CA GLY A 375 6.50 -14.54 2.32
C GLY A 375 5.87 -14.39 3.71
N ILE A 376 6.73 -14.12 4.68
CA ILE A 376 6.39 -13.91 6.10
C ILE A 376 6.87 -12.52 6.52
N LEU A 377 5.98 -11.77 7.18
CA LEU A 377 6.30 -10.48 7.79
C LEU A 377 6.83 -10.67 9.22
N VAL A 378 7.85 -9.92 9.60
CA VAL A 378 8.50 -9.98 10.93
C VAL A 378 8.84 -8.59 11.45
N ASP A 379 8.84 -8.40 12.77
CA ASP A 379 9.41 -7.20 13.37
C ASP A 379 10.93 -7.18 13.14
N PRO A 380 11.48 -6.20 12.39
CA PRO A 380 12.89 -6.15 12.06
C PRO A 380 13.81 -5.92 13.27
N ARG A 381 13.25 -5.57 14.45
CA ARG A 381 13.98 -5.38 15.71
C ARG A 381 14.16 -6.68 16.50
N ARG A 382 13.59 -7.79 16.01
CA ARG A 382 13.60 -9.11 16.67
C ARG A 382 14.40 -10.11 15.83
N PRO A 383 15.72 -10.23 16.04
CA PRO A 383 16.56 -11.20 15.33
C PRO A 383 16.04 -12.63 15.43
N ASP A 384 15.47 -13.00 16.58
CA ASP A 384 14.83 -14.30 16.81
C ASP A 384 13.63 -14.55 15.88
N ALA A 385 12.81 -13.51 15.64
CA ALA A 385 11.67 -13.61 14.72
C ALA A 385 12.13 -13.77 13.26
N ILE A 386 13.19 -13.05 12.85
CA ILE A 386 13.81 -13.20 11.53
C ILE A 386 14.31 -14.64 11.34
N ALA A 387 15.03 -15.19 12.33
CA ALA A 387 15.57 -16.55 12.26
C ALA A 387 14.46 -17.61 12.24
N ALA A 388 13.43 -17.47 13.07
CA ALA A 388 12.29 -18.39 13.11
C ALA A 388 11.50 -18.40 11.79
N ALA A 389 11.26 -17.24 11.18
CA ALA A 389 10.59 -17.14 9.89
C ALA A 389 11.42 -17.78 8.76
N ALA A 390 12.73 -17.54 8.74
CA ALA A 390 13.63 -18.15 7.77
C ALA A 390 13.66 -19.68 7.90
N LEU A 391 13.81 -20.21 9.12
CA LEU A 391 13.76 -21.66 9.38
C LEU A 391 12.42 -22.27 8.95
N ARG A 392 11.29 -21.62 9.30
CA ARG A 392 9.96 -22.10 8.91
C ARG A 392 9.81 -22.23 7.40
N LEU A 393 10.30 -21.25 6.62
CA LEU A 393 10.26 -21.33 5.16
C LEU A 393 11.19 -22.42 4.60
N LEU A 394 12.36 -22.62 5.21
CA LEU A 394 13.32 -23.65 4.78
C LEU A 394 12.87 -25.07 5.15
N ASP A 395 12.06 -25.23 6.20
CA ASP A 395 11.68 -26.53 6.75
C ASP A 395 10.24 -26.95 6.40
N ASP A 396 9.41 -26.05 5.86
CA ASP A 396 8.07 -26.34 5.34
C ASP A 396 8.02 -26.22 3.80
N PRO A 397 8.19 -27.34 3.06
CA PRO A 397 8.19 -27.33 1.60
C PRO A 397 6.87 -26.84 0.98
N ALA A 398 5.73 -27.05 1.66
CA ALA A 398 4.43 -26.63 1.16
C ALA A 398 4.30 -25.10 1.25
N LEU A 399 4.70 -24.52 2.39
CA LEU A 399 4.76 -23.06 2.55
C LEU A 399 5.77 -22.43 1.59
N TYR A 400 6.96 -23.02 1.45
CA TYR A 400 7.97 -22.57 0.48
C TYR A 400 7.38 -22.49 -0.93
N ALA A 401 6.77 -23.60 -1.41
CA ALA A 401 6.17 -23.66 -2.74
C ALA A 401 5.01 -22.66 -2.92
N ALA A 402 4.18 -22.48 -1.88
CA ALA A 402 3.10 -21.50 -1.90
C ALA A 402 3.63 -20.05 -2.03
N CYS A 403 4.74 -19.74 -1.34
CA CYS A 403 5.40 -18.44 -1.43
C CYS A 403 6.05 -18.22 -2.80
N VAL A 404 6.71 -19.23 -3.37
CA VAL A 404 7.26 -19.16 -4.74
C VAL A 404 6.15 -18.91 -5.77
N ALA A 405 5.02 -19.61 -5.66
CA ALA A 405 3.86 -19.38 -6.54
C ALA A 405 3.29 -17.95 -6.40
N GLY A 406 3.56 -17.27 -5.29
CA GLY A 406 3.25 -15.86 -5.10
C GLY A 406 4.00 -14.89 -6.01
N GLY A 407 5.12 -15.30 -6.61
CA GLY A 407 5.86 -14.51 -7.59
C GLY A 407 5.04 -14.13 -8.83
N ALA A 408 4.24 -15.06 -9.34
CA ALA A 408 3.32 -14.80 -10.46
C ALA A 408 2.22 -13.79 -10.07
N ARG A 409 1.74 -13.84 -8.83
CA ARG A 409 0.79 -12.85 -8.30
C ARG A 409 1.43 -11.47 -8.17
N ALA A 410 2.69 -11.39 -7.72
CA ALA A 410 3.44 -10.14 -7.68
C ALA A 410 3.61 -9.54 -9.07
N ALA A 411 4.01 -10.34 -10.07
CA ALA A 411 4.13 -9.91 -11.46
C ALA A 411 2.79 -9.34 -12.01
N ALA A 412 1.66 -9.97 -11.70
CA ALA A 412 0.35 -9.50 -12.13
C ALA A 412 -0.22 -8.32 -11.31
N ALA A 413 0.25 -8.11 -10.08
CA ALA A 413 -0.22 -7.05 -9.19
C ALA A 413 0.54 -5.73 -9.38
N TYR A 414 1.84 -5.82 -9.66
CA TYR A 414 2.77 -4.69 -9.76
C TYR A 414 3.20 -4.48 -11.21
N ASP A 415 2.20 -4.24 -12.06
CA ASP A 415 2.32 -4.11 -13.52
C ASP A 415 1.85 -2.72 -13.97
N TRP A 416 2.55 -2.14 -14.96
CA TRP A 416 2.28 -0.78 -15.42
C TRP A 416 1.01 -0.69 -16.27
N ASP A 417 0.65 -1.73 -17.03
CA ASP A 417 -0.59 -1.73 -17.81
C ASP A 417 -1.80 -1.75 -16.87
N ARG A 418 -1.74 -2.58 -15.83
CA ARG A 418 -2.76 -2.62 -14.78
C ARG A 418 -2.84 -1.31 -13.99
N HIS A 419 -1.69 -0.72 -13.67
CA HIS A 419 -1.63 0.60 -13.02
C HIS A 419 -2.32 1.65 -13.89
N ALA A 420 -1.94 1.75 -15.15
CA ALA A 420 -2.46 2.72 -16.11
C ALA A 420 -3.97 2.55 -16.28
N ALA A 421 -4.47 1.32 -16.49
CA ALA A 421 -5.90 1.05 -16.63
C ALA A 421 -6.71 1.54 -15.41
N ARG A 422 -6.23 1.27 -14.18
CA ARG A 422 -6.89 1.77 -12.96
C ARG A 422 -6.81 3.28 -12.82
N TYR A 423 -5.64 3.85 -13.11
CA TYR A 423 -5.42 5.29 -13.11
C TYR A 423 -6.39 6.01 -14.07
N HIS A 424 -6.50 5.55 -15.32
CA HIS A 424 -7.41 6.14 -16.30
C HIS A 424 -8.88 5.96 -15.93
N ALA A 425 -9.26 4.81 -15.37
CA ALA A 425 -10.62 4.59 -14.88
C ALA A 425 -11.00 5.61 -13.79
N LEU A 426 -10.09 5.90 -12.86
CA LEU A 426 -10.28 6.93 -11.83
C LEU A 426 -10.38 8.33 -12.44
N LEU A 427 -9.49 8.68 -13.39
CA LEU A 427 -9.54 9.98 -14.06
C LEU A 427 -10.84 10.17 -14.85
N GLN A 428 -11.30 9.14 -15.55
CA GLN A 428 -12.56 9.18 -16.28
C GLN A 428 -13.75 9.30 -15.33
N ALA A 429 -13.74 8.57 -14.20
CA ALA A 429 -14.79 8.68 -13.18
C ALA A 429 -14.85 10.08 -12.54
N LEU A 430 -13.72 10.76 -12.36
CA LEU A 430 -13.69 12.16 -11.89
C LEU A 430 -14.37 13.12 -12.88
N ARG A 431 -14.33 12.81 -14.18
CA ARG A 431 -14.97 13.62 -15.23
C ARG A 431 -16.45 13.28 -15.43
N ALA A 432 -16.79 12.00 -15.34
CA ALA A 432 -18.12 11.46 -15.59
C ALA A 432 -18.74 10.93 -14.29
N ALA A 433 -18.75 11.75 -13.24
CA ALA A 433 -19.19 11.39 -11.90
C ALA A 433 -20.58 10.73 -11.91
N GLU A 434 -20.66 9.50 -11.38
CA GLU A 434 -21.91 8.83 -11.06
C GLU A 434 -22.21 8.99 -9.56
N PRO A 435 -23.11 9.91 -9.16
CA PRO A 435 -23.35 10.17 -7.76
C PRO A 435 -24.01 8.96 -7.06
N PRO A 436 -23.76 8.77 -5.76
CA PRO A 436 -24.44 7.75 -4.98
C PRO A 436 -25.97 7.99 -4.94
N LEU A 437 -26.72 6.91 -4.69
CA LEU A 437 -28.16 6.99 -4.44
C LEU A 437 -28.44 7.85 -3.20
N ARG A 438 -29.15 8.97 -3.39
CA ARG A 438 -29.45 9.94 -2.31
C ARG A 438 -30.50 9.43 -1.31
N ALA A 439 -31.48 8.66 -1.78
CA ALA A 439 -32.59 8.17 -0.97
C ALA A 439 -32.85 6.68 -1.28
N PRO A 440 -31.98 5.77 -0.80
CA PRO A 440 -32.19 4.35 -1.01
C PRO A 440 -33.47 3.88 -0.30
N ARG A 441 -34.14 2.86 -0.85
CA ARG A 441 -35.27 2.18 -0.19
C ARG A 441 -34.85 0.92 0.56
N GLN A 442 -33.69 0.39 0.22
CA GLN A 442 -33.08 -0.79 0.82
C GLN A 442 -31.57 -0.59 0.93
N LEU A 443 -30.95 -1.29 1.86
CA LEU A 443 -29.50 -1.28 2.07
C LEU A 443 -29.00 -2.72 2.17
N LEU A 444 -27.97 -3.05 1.41
CA LEU A 444 -27.22 -4.30 1.57
C LEU A 444 -25.82 -3.96 2.06
N ILE A 445 -25.43 -4.50 3.20
CA ILE A 445 -24.04 -4.44 3.70
C ILE A 445 -23.50 -5.86 3.81
N CYS A 446 -22.32 -6.13 3.30
CA CYS A 446 -21.70 -7.45 3.44
C CYS A 446 -20.24 -7.37 3.84
N ASP A 447 -19.72 -8.42 4.45
CA ASP A 447 -18.27 -8.60 4.54
C ASP A 447 -17.66 -8.75 3.13
N ILE A 448 -16.35 -8.54 3.03
CA ILE A 448 -15.59 -8.64 1.80
C ILE A 448 -15.06 -10.06 1.63
N ASP A 449 -14.18 -10.48 2.53
CA ASP A 449 -13.38 -11.70 2.40
C ASP A 449 -14.26 -12.92 2.57
N ASN A 450 -14.19 -13.88 1.66
CA ASN A 450 -15.02 -15.10 1.66
C ASN A 450 -16.55 -14.87 1.63
N THR A 451 -17.03 -13.63 1.75
CA THR A 451 -18.45 -13.27 1.64
C THR A 451 -18.76 -12.67 0.27
N LEU A 452 -18.08 -11.59 -0.14
CA LEU A 452 -18.28 -10.95 -1.44
C LEU A 452 -17.26 -11.44 -2.48
N VAL A 453 -15.99 -11.47 -2.11
CA VAL A 453 -14.88 -11.93 -2.95
C VAL A 453 -14.51 -13.38 -2.63
N GLY A 454 -13.67 -14.02 -3.45
CA GLY A 454 -13.31 -15.44 -3.32
C GLY A 454 -13.86 -16.32 -4.45
N CYS A 455 -14.80 -15.79 -5.25
CA CYS A 455 -15.28 -16.43 -6.46
C CYS A 455 -15.50 -15.41 -7.59
N ALA A 456 -14.57 -15.32 -8.55
CA ALA A 456 -14.64 -14.34 -9.65
C ALA A 456 -15.95 -14.44 -10.47
N SER A 457 -16.41 -15.66 -10.75
CA SER A 457 -17.69 -15.87 -11.46
C SER A 457 -18.92 -15.52 -10.61
N GLY A 458 -18.81 -15.61 -9.28
CA GLY A 458 -19.82 -15.16 -8.33
C GLY A 458 -19.90 -13.64 -8.28
N LEU A 459 -18.76 -12.97 -8.15
CA LEU A 459 -18.66 -11.51 -8.10
C LEU A 459 -19.14 -10.84 -9.41
N SER A 460 -18.78 -11.40 -10.58
CA SER A 460 -19.29 -10.89 -11.86
C SER A 460 -20.82 -11.01 -11.97
N THR A 461 -21.39 -12.07 -11.40
CA THR A 461 -22.84 -12.26 -11.31
C THR A 461 -23.47 -11.25 -10.36
N PHE A 462 -22.86 -11.04 -9.18
CA PHE A 462 -23.29 -10.05 -8.22
C PHE A 462 -23.29 -8.63 -8.82
N ARG A 463 -22.24 -8.25 -9.55
CA ARG A 463 -22.16 -6.95 -10.22
C ARG A 463 -23.34 -6.73 -11.18
N ARG A 464 -23.62 -7.69 -12.05
CA ARG A 464 -24.77 -7.62 -12.99
C ARG A 464 -26.11 -7.64 -12.27
N TRP A 465 -26.22 -8.35 -11.17
CA TRP A 465 -27.43 -8.36 -10.35
C TRP A 465 -27.64 -6.99 -9.69
N ARG A 466 -26.60 -6.45 -9.06
CA ARG A 466 -26.59 -5.18 -8.32
C ARG A 466 -26.88 -3.98 -9.21
N SER A 467 -26.36 -3.94 -10.43
CA SER A 467 -26.60 -2.85 -11.39
C SER A 467 -28.07 -2.71 -11.79
N ARG A 468 -28.86 -3.78 -11.66
CA ARG A 468 -30.32 -3.77 -11.92
C ARG A 468 -31.14 -3.33 -10.70
N GLN A 469 -30.52 -3.04 -9.56
CA GLN A 469 -31.19 -2.71 -8.29
C GLN A 469 -31.14 -1.20 -8.01
N ALA A 470 -31.92 -0.41 -8.74
CA ALA A 470 -31.87 1.06 -8.68
C ALA A 470 -32.15 1.67 -7.29
N ALA A 471 -32.91 0.99 -6.42
CA ALA A 471 -33.29 1.49 -5.09
C ALA A 471 -32.54 0.83 -3.92
N LEU A 472 -31.64 -0.11 -4.21
CA LEU A 472 -30.80 -0.76 -3.20
C LEU A 472 -29.51 0.05 -3.07
N ALA A 473 -29.15 0.55 -1.89
CA ALA A 473 -27.79 0.98 -1.60
C ALA A 473 -26.92 -0.23 -1.28
N PHE A 474 -25.65 -0.17 -1.65
CA PHE A 474 -24.67 -1.22 -1.37
C PHE A 474 -23.55 -0.66 -0.52
N GLY A 475 -23.20 -1.36 0.54
CA GLY A 475 -22.07 -1.07 1.39
C GLY A 475 -21.30 -2.34 1.73
N VAL A 476 -20.15 -2.16 2.37
CA VAL A 476 -19.32 -3.27 2.89
C VAL A 476 -19.03 -3.05 4.38
N ALA A 477 -18.81 -4.13 5.13
CA ALA A 477 -18.38 -4.10 6.52
C ALA A 477 -17.26 -5.10 6.78
N THR A 478 -16.04 -4.63 6.97
CA THR A 478 -14.82 -5.47 6.98
C THR A 478 -13.89 -5.16 8.15
N GLY A 479 -13.03 -6.13 8.50
CA GLY A 479 -11.92 -5.92 9.44
C GLY A 479 -10.74 -5.12 8.87
N ARG A 480 -10.67 -5.02 7.54
CA ARG A 480 -9.63 -4.28 6.81
C ARG A 480 -9.69 -2.78 7.05
N SER A 481 -8.55 -2.10 6.90
CA SER A 481 -8.52 -0.63 6.80
C SER A 481 -9.25 -0.16 5.53
N PHE A 482 -9.56 1.14 5.46
CA PHE A 482 -10.19 1.74 4.28
C PHE A 482 -9.42 1.48 2.98
N HIS A 483 -8.11 1.71 2.96
CA HIS A 483 -7.32 1.53 1.74
C HIS A 483 -7.10 0.06 1.37
N SER A 484 -6.95 -0.84 2.35
CA SER A 484 -6.91 -2.30 2.09
C SER A 484 -8.22 -2.79 1.48
N ALA A 485 -9.36 -2.39 2.05
CA ALA A 485 -10.68 -2.74 1.55
C ALA A 485 -10.91 -2.20 0.12
N MET A 486 -10.56 -0.93 -0.12
CA MET A 486 -10.69 -0.32 -1.44
C MET A 486 -9.84 -1.03 -2.49
N ALA A 487 -8.58 -1.34 -2.16
CA ALA A 487 -7.66 -2.01 -3.07
C ALA A 487 -8.22 -3.36 -3.53
N ILE A 488 -8.74 -4.18 -2.62
CA ILE A 488 -9.31 -5.49 -2.99
C ILE A 488 -10.57 -5.35 -3.83
N LEU A 489 -11.48 -4.44 -3.47
CA LEU A 489 -12.71 -4.22 -4.22
C LEU A 489 -12.42 -3.78 -5.66
N GLU A 490 -11.48 -2.84 -5.84
CA GLU A 490 -11.08 -2.35 -7.17
C GLU A 490 -10.31 -3.42 -7.95
N GLN A 491 -9.39 -4.15 -7.31
CA GLN A 491 -8.63 -5.23 -7.95
C GLN A 491 -9.52 -6.36 -8.47
N GLN A 492 -10.66 -6.61 -7.81
CA GLN A 492 -11.62 -7.65 -8.16
C GLN A 492 -12.79 -7.12 -9.01
N ASP A 493 -12.77 -5.84 -9.44
CA ASP A 493 -13.83 -5.24 -10.27
C ASP A 493 -15.23 -5.35 -9.60
N SER A 494 -15.24 -5.16 -8.28
CA SER A 494 -16.44 -5.16 -7.45
C SER A 494 -17.25 -3.87 -7.67
N PRO A 495 -18.60 -3.89 -7.56
CA PRO A 495 -19.39 -2.67 -7.50
C PRO A 495 -18.86 -1.73 -6.42
N ARG A 496 -18.78 -0.43 -6.73
CA ARG A 496 -18.32 0.58 -5.77
C ARG A 496 -19.32 0.69 -4.61
N PRO A 497 -18.89 0.47 -3.34
CA PRO A 497 -19.77 0.66 -2.20
C PRO A 497 -20.13 2.13 -2.03
N GLN A 498 -21.39 2.42 -1.70
CA GLN A 498 -21.80 3.75 -1.25
C GLN A 498 -21.37 4.02 0.20
N VAL A 499 -21.21 2.96 0.99
CA VAL A 499 -20.77 3.03 2.37
C VAL A 499 -19.71 1.98 2.62
N MET A 500 -18.63 2.38 3.28
CA MET A 500 -17.59 1.46 3.74
C MET A 500 -17.49 1.53 5.25
N ILE A 501 -17.82 0.43 5.90
CA ILE A 501 -17.61 0.19 7.32
C ILE A 501 -16.30 -0.62 7.43
N THR A 502 -15.27 -0.03 8.02
CA THR A 502 -13.90 -0.58 8.00
C THR A 502 -13.33 -0.64 9.41
N SER A 503 -12.16 -1.26 9.56
CA SER A 503 -11.50 -1.43 10.86
C SER A 503 -12.45 -2.05 11.90
N VAL A 504 -13.18 -3.11 11.50
CA VAL A 504 -14.15 -3.84 12.32
C VAL A 504 -15.34 -2.97 12.78
N GLY A 505 -15.62 -1.89 12.03
CA GLY A 505 -16.71 -0.95 12.30
C GLY A 505 -16.34 0.24 13.18
N SER A 506 -15.07 0.40 13.50
CA SER A 506 -14.58 1.64 14.16
C SER A 506 -14.44 2.82 13.21
N GLU A 507 -14.52 2.60 11.89
CA GLU A 507 -14.46 3.64 10.87
C GLU A 507 -15.61 3.47 9.87
N VAL A 508 -16.25 4.58 9.47
CA VAL A 508 -17.34 4.61 8.48
C VAL A 508 -17.03 5.70 7.46
N TYR A 509 -17.15 5.37 6.18
CA TYR A 509 -16.91 6.28 5.05
C TYR A 509 -18.09 6.25 4.09
N HIS A 510 -18.47 7.41 3.55
CA HIS A 510 -19.55 7.56 2.59
C HIS A 510 -19.01 8.01 1.25
N LEU A 511 -19.48 7.42 0.16
CA LEU A 511 -19.10 7.83 -1.19
C LEU A 511 -19.58 9.26 -1.45
N ASP A 512 -18.70 10.10 -1.98
CA ASP A 512 -19.01 11.49 -2.27
C ASP A 512 -19.85 11.65 -3.55
N GLY A 513 -20.42 12.83 -3.73
CA GLY A 513 -21.22 13.18 -4.91
C GLY A 513 -20.48 13.07 -6.25
N ASN A 514 -19.14 13.08 -6.23
CA ASN A 514 -18.32 12.87 -7.43
C ASN A 514 -18.21 11.39 -7.84
N GLY A 515 -18.75 10.44 -7.05
CA GLY A 515 -18.69 9.01 -7.31
C GLY A 515 -17.28 8.40 -7.19
N VAL A 516 -16.28 9.20 -6.83
CA VAL A 516 -14.88 8.80 -6.77
C VAL A 516 -14.35 8.75 -5.35
N THR A 517 -14.42 9.86 -4.61
CA THR A 517 -13.84 10.03 -3.27
C THR A 517 -14.85 9.63 -2.19
N TYR A 518 -14.37 9.53 -0.95
CA TYR A 518 -15.22 9.25 0.20
C TYR A 518 -15.00 10.32 1.27
N THR A 519 -15.98 10.49 2.15
CA THR A 519 -15.87 11.31 3.35
C THR A 519 -16.01 10.43 4.59
N ALA A 520 -15.08 10.58 5.54
CA ALA A 520 -15.18 9.93 6.84
C ALA A 520 -16.36 10.46 7.66
N ASP A 521 -17.12 9.58 8.30
CA ASP A 521 -18.29 9.95 9.10
C ASP A 521 -17.88 10.52 10.47
N ALA A 522 -17.86 11.84 10.55
CA ALA A 522 -17.51 12.55 11.78
C ALA A 522 -18.52 12.30 12.93
N ALA A 523 -19.80 12.07 12.60
CA ALA A 523 -20.82 11.80 13.62
C ALA A 523 -20.61 10.41 14.24
N TRP A 524 -20.30 9.40 13.41
CA TRP A 524 -19.93 8.07 13.89
C TRP A 524 -18.69 8.12 14.78
N ARG A 525 -17.64 8.82 14.32
CA ARG A 525 -16.40 9.00 15.09
C ARG A 525 -16.68 9.61 16.47
N ALA A 526 -17.52 10.64 16.54
CA ALA A 526 -17.92 11.26 17.81
C ALA A 526 -18.75 10.32 18.69
N ALA A 527 -19.59 9.46 18.10
CA ALA A 527 -20.45 8.53 18.84
C ALA A 527 -19.66 7.41 19.56
N ILE A 528 -18.55 6.96 18.98
CA ILE A 528 -17.72 5.88 19.52
C ILE A 528 -16.56 6.35 20.40
N LEU A 529 -16.17 7.63 20.32
CA LEU A 529 -15.05 8.19 21.09
C LEU A 529 -15.18 8.09 22.62
N PRO A 530 -16.36 8.28 23.25
CA PRO A 530 -16.47 8.32 24.71
C PRO A 530 -15.93 7.05 25.38
N GLY A 531 -15.01 7.21 26.34
CA GLY A 531 -14.40 6.11 27.09
C GLY A 531 -13.26 5.37 26.37
N TRP A 532 -12.88 5.79 25.16
CA TRP A 532 -11.77 5.19 24.43
C TRP A 532 -10.41 5.72 24.91
N GLU A 533 -9.72 4.93 25.75
CA GLU A 533 -8.41 5.26 26.29
C GLU A 533 -7.29 4.44 25.64
N ARG A 534 -7.08 4.66 24.33
CA ARG A 534 -6.18 3.84 23.49
C ARG A 534 -4.82 3.53 24.12
N GLU A 535 -4.12 4.54 24.62
CA GLU A 535 -2.75 4.37 25.14
C GLU A 535 -2.74 3.62 26.47
N ALA A 536 -3.73 3.85 27.35
CA ALA A 536 -3.89 3.13 28.60
C ALA A 536 -4.25 1.66 28.35
N ILE A 537 -5.13 1.40 27.37
CA ILE A 537 -5.46 0.05 26.89
C ILE A 537 -4.20 -0.64 26.38
N ARG A 538 -3.45 0.00 25.46
CA ARG A 538 -2.21 -0.58 24.93
C ARG A 538 -1.23 -0.92 26.06
N ALA A 539 -1.04 -0.02 27.02
CA ALA A 539 -0.17 -0.23 28.17
C ALA A 539 -0.62 -1.40 29.05
N ALA A 540 -1.94 -1.54 29.28
CA ALA A 540 -2.50 -2.62 30.10
C ALA A 540 -2.31 -4.02 29.47
N LEU A 541 -2.16 -4.10 28.15
CA LEU A 541 -1.98 -5.35 27.42
C LEU A 541 -0.51 -5.78 27.27
N ILE A 542 0.45 -4.94 27.65
CA ILE A 542 1.87 -5.29 27.61
C ILE A 542 2.14 -6.47 28.56
N GLY A 543 2.91 -7.45 28.06
CA GLY A 543 3.36 -8.60 28.84
C GLY A 543 2.29 -9.67 29.08
N LEU A 544 1.18 -9.66 28.32
CA LEU A 544 0.28 -10.81 28.25
C LEU A 544 0.91 -11.93 27.40
N ASP A 545 0.93 -13.13 27.96
CA ASP A 545 1.39 -14.33 27.25
C ASP A 545 0.47 -14.62 26.04
N ASP A 546 1.05 -15.15 24.97
CA ASP A 546 0.34 -15.50 23.72
C ASP A 546 -0.45 -14.36 23.05
N LEU A 547 -0.09 -13.10 23.36
CA LEU A 547 -0.61 -11.91 22.70
C LEU A 547 0.52 -11.13 22.03
N ALA A 548 0.57 -11.20 20.69
CA ALA A 548 1.57 -10.47 19.90
C ALA A 548 0.90 -9.31 19.15
N PRO A 549 1.45 -8.09 19.16
CA PRO A 549 0.90 -7.01 18.34
C PRO A 549 1.00 -7.34 16.86
N GLN A 550 -0.02 -6.97 16.08
CA GLN A 550 0.09 -6.92 14.62
C GLN A 550 0.92 -5.70 14.21
N GLY A 551 1.40 -5.68 12.96
CA GLY A 551 2.27 -4.64 12.45
C GLY A 551 1.69 -3.22 12.56
N PRO A 552 2.53 -2.17 12.46
CA PRO A 552 2.13 -0.78 12.73
C PRO A 552 0.91 -0.28 11.94
N LEU A 553 0.71 -0.75 10.70
CA LEU A 553 -0.43 -0.36 9.86
C LEU A 553 -1.79 -0.79 10.46
N GLU A 554 -1.80 -1.85 11.27
CA GLU A 554 -3.02 -2.36 11.89
C GLU A 554 -3.33 -1.68 13.24
N GLN A 555 -2.40 -0.87 13.77
CA GLN A 555 -2.59 -0.09 15.00
C GLN A 555 -3.26 1.27 14.72
N ARG A 556 -4.57 1.25 14.43
CA ARG A 556 -5.34 2.45 14.05
C ARG A 556 -5.71 3.35 15.24
N ALA A 557 -6.33 4.50 14.96
CA ALA A 557 -6.79 5.44 15.98
C ALA A 557 -7.89 4.86 16.90
N PHE A 558 -8.79 4.05 16.34
CA PHE A 558 -9.92 3.43 17.05
C PHE A 558 -9.88 1.89 16.98
N LYS A 559 -8.69 1.31 16.77
CA LYS A 559 -8.46 -0.14 16.74
C LYS A 559 -7.04 -0.45 17.19
N LEU A 560 -6.88 -1.37 18.13
CA LEU A 560 -5.61 -2.04 18.42
C LEU A 560 -5.71 -3.50 18.00
N SER A 561 -4.78 -3.97 17.17
CA SER A 561 -4.86 -5.30 16.56
C SER A 561 -3.72 -6.19 17.04
N TYR A 562 -4.05 -7.43 17.40
CA TYR A 562 -3.12 -8.42 17.95
C TYR A 562 -3.33 -9.78 17.27
N PHE A 563 -2.30 -10.60 17.30
CA PHE A 563 -2.40 -12.04 17.15
C PHE A 563 -2.56 -12.66 18.54
N GLY A 564 -3.55 -13.54 18.69
CA GLY A 564 -3.83 -14.27 19.91
C GLY A 564 -5.06 -15.14 19.76
N GLY A 565 -5.07 -16.30 20.41
CA GLY A 565 -6.19 -17.23 20.39
C GLY A 565 -7.32 -16.85 21.35
N ALA A 566 -8.32 -17.73 21.48
CA ALA A 566 -9.48 -17.52 22.36
C ALA A 566 -9.08 -17.31 23.85
N ALA A 567 -8.03 -17.99 24.31
CA ALA A 567 -7.50 -17.82 25.67
C ALA A 567 -6.94 -16.40 25.89
N ALA A 568 -6.15 -15.89 24.93
CA ALA A 568 -5.64 -14.52 24.97
C ALA A 568 -6.79 -13.51 24.97
N ALA A 569 -7.84 -13.73 24.17
CA ALA A 569 -9.03 -12.88 24.17
C ALA A 569 -9.73 -12.81 25.54
N ALA A 570 -9.84 -13.93 26.26
CA ALA A 570 -10.38 -13.95 27.62
C ALA A 570 -9.48 -13.18 28.60
N GLN A 571 -8.16 -13.35 28.51
CA GLN A 571 -7.19 -12.62 29.33
C GLN A 571 -7.25 -11.11 29.10
N VAL A 572 -7.31 -10.68 27.84
CA VAL A 572 -7.47 -9.26 27.46
C VAL A 572 -8.73 -8.67 28.12
N ARG A 573 -9.89 -9.32 27.98
CA ARG A 573 -11.14 -8.85 28.63
C ARG A 573 -10.98 -8.73 30.15
N ALA A 574 -10.39 -9.73 30.79
CA ALA A 574 -10.17 -9.72 32.25
C ALA A 574 -9.21 -8.59 32.68
N ARG A 575 -8.14 -8.37 31.92
CA ARG A 575 -7.14 -7.33 32.20
C ARG A 575 -7.72 -5.92 32.07
N LEU A 576 -8.49 -5.68 31.02
CA LEU A 576 -9.19 -4.40 30.80
C LEU A 576 -10.24 -4.15 31.90
N GLY A 577 -11.02 -5.18 32.26
CA GLY A 577 -11.97 -5.10 33.36
C GLY A 577 -11.34 -4.75 34.70
N ARG A 578 -10.19 -5.37 35.04
CA ARG A 578 -9.43 -5.04 36.27
C ARG A 578 -8.86 -3.62 36.26
N ALA A 579 -8.49 -3.12 35.08
CA ALA A 579 -7.97 -1.76 34.91
C ALA A 579 -9.08 -0.69 34.83
N GLY A 580 -10.36 -1.08 34.82
CA GLY A 580 -11.48 -0.16 34.64
C GLY A 580 -11.59 0.42 33.23
N LEU A 581 -10.90 -0.17 32.25
CA LEU A 581 -10.83 0.31 30.88
C LEU A 581 -11.99 -0.25 30.05
N ARG A 582 -12.76 0.63 29.42
CA ARG A 582 -13.94 0.25 28.63
C ARG A 582 -13.58 0.07 27.16
N ALA A 583 -13.64 -1.16 26.68
CA ALA A 583 -13.40 -1.49 25.29
C ALA A 583 -14.13 -2.77 24.87
N SER A 584 -14.42 -2.88 23.58
CA SER A 584 -14.86 -4.14 22.97
C SER A 584 -13.64 -4.96 22.55
N VAL A 585 -13.72 -6.27 22.70
CA VAL A 585 -12.69 -7.22 22.24
C VAL A 585 -13.36 -8.13 21.21
N ILE A 586 -12.85 -8.16 19.99
CA ILE A 586 -13.34 -8.97 18.89
C ILE A 586 -12.26 -10.01 18.58
N HIS A 587 -12.62 -11.29 18.53
CA HIS A 587 -11.72 -12.37 18.16
C HIS A 587 -12.27 -13.09 16.93
N SER A 588 -11.42 -13.38 15.94
CA SER A 588 -11.86 -13.99 14.67
C SER A 588 -10.81 -14.90 14.05
N HIS A 589 -11.27 -15.84 13.22
CA HIS A 589 -10.43 -16.82 12.50
C HIS A 589 -9.43 -17.56 13.39
N GLY A 590 -9.77 -17.76 14.67
CA GLY A 590 -8.94 -18.44 15.66
C GLY A 590 -7.63 -17.75 16.06
N ARG A 591 -7.31 -16.56 15.51
CA ARG A 591 -5.99 -15.93 15.73
C ARG A 591 -5.97 -14.40 15.77
N TYR A 592 -6.96 -13.71 15.22
CA TYR A 592 -6.96 -12.25 15.18
C TYR A 592 -7.75 -11.72 16.35
N LEU A 593 -7.20 -10.73 17.04
CA LEU A 593 -7.82 -10.08 18.18
C LEU A 593 -7.77 -8.57 18.00
N ASP A 594 -8.93 -7.93 17.96
CA ASP A 594 -9.06 -6.47 17.84
C ASP A 594 -9.69 -5.90 19.10
N VAL A 595 -9.10 -4.82 19.61
CA VAL A 595 -9.65 -4.02 20.72
C VAL A 595 -10.13 -2.70 20.16
N LEU A 596 -11.41 -2.42 20.38
CA LEU A 596 -12.14 -1.28 19.81
C LEU A 596 -12.78 -0.44 20.92
N PRO A 597 -13.20 0.80 20.64
CA PRO A 597 -14.12 1.51 21.51
C PRO A 597 -15.34 0.64 21.84
N GLU A 598 -15.82 0.72 23.08
CA GLU A 598 -16.89 -0.15 23.58
C GLU A 598 -18.16 -0.15 22.71
N ARG A 599 -18.47 1.00 22.07
CA ARG A 599 -19.64 1.18 21.20
C ARG A 599 -19.40 0.80 19.73
N ALA A 600 -18.14 0.56 19.35
CA ALA A 600 -17.76 0.33 17.97
C ALA A 600 -17.84 -1.15 17.60
N SER A 601 -18.59 -1.43 16.54
CA SER A 601 -18.63 -2.74 15.89
C SER A 601 -19.19 -2.63 14.48
N LYS A 602 -19.10 -3.71 13.69
CA LYS A 602 -19.81 -3.81 12.41
C LYS A 602 -21.33 -3.63 12.60
N GLY A 603 -21.92 -4.20 13.66
CA GLY A 603 -23.36 -4.15 13.91
C GLY A 603 -23.89 -2.76 14.24
N SER A 604 -23.23 -2.07 15.17
CA SER A 604 -23.59 -0.71 15.57
C SER A 604 -23.30 0.33 14.48
N ALA A 605 -22.24 0.13 13.68
CA ALA A 605 -21.98 0.94 12.49
C ALA A 605 -23.07 0.76 11.41
N VAL A 606 -23.54 -0.47 11.18
CA VAL A 606 -24.69 -0.72 10.27
C VAL A 606 -25.95 -0.02 10.79
N ASP A 607 -26.21 -0.05 12.10
CA ASP A 607 -27.32 0.69 12.70
C ASP A 607 -27.25 2.19 12.44
N HIS A 608 -26.07 2.77 12.63
CA HIS A 608 -25.80 4.18 12.38
C HIS A 608 -26.11 4.55 10.92
N VAL A 609 -25.62 3.76 9.97
CA VAL A 609 -25.86 3.97 8.53
C VAL A 609 -27.34 3.80 8.16
N ARG A 610 -28.03 2.79 8.72
CA ARG A 610 -29.48 2.61 8.55
C ARG A 610 -30.25 3.85 9.01
N ALA A 611 -29.91 4.36 10.20
CA ALA A 611 -30.56 5.54 10.78
C ALA A 611 -30.31 6.78 9.91
N LEU A 612 -29.08 6.96 9.41
CA LEU A 612 -28.73 8.04 8.49
C LEU A 612 -29.58 8.02 7.21
N TYR A 613 -29.81 6.83 6.63
CA TYR A 613 -30.69 6.66 5.48
C TYR A 613 -32.19 6.60 5.82
N ARG A 614 -32.56 6.68 7.10
CA ARG A 614 -33.94 6.60 7.60
C ARG A 614 -34.68 5.34 7.11
N LEU A 615 -33.96 4.23 7.06
CA LEU A 615 -34.48 2.94 6.61
C LEU A 615 -35.12 2.15 7.75
N PRO A 616 -36.26 1.47 7.54
CA PRO A 616 -36.80 0.53 8.52
C PRO A 616 -35.92 -0.73 8.61
N GLU A 617 -35.99 -1.48 9.72
CA GLU A 617 -35.19 -2.72 9.92
C GLU A 617 -35.33 -3.71 8.75
N ARG A 618 -36.56 -3.91 8.27
CA ARG A 618 -36.88 -4.81 7.14
C ARG A 618 -36.35 -4.34 5.77
N ALA A 619 -35.68 -3.20 5.70
CA ALA A 619 -35.06 -2.71 4.48
C ALA A 619 -33.54 -2.93 4.45
N VAL A 620 -32.94 -3.44 5.54
CA VAL A 620 -31.49 -3.65 5.66
C VAL A 620 -31.18 -5.14 5.62
N PHE A 621 -30.36 -5.54 4.65
CA PHE A 621 -29.79 -6.88 4.51
C PHE A 621 -28.34 -6.85 4.96
N VAL A 622 -27.92 -7.86 5.70
CA VAL A 622 -26.51 -8.05 6.06
C VAL A 622 -26.03 -9.45 5.69
N ALA A 623 -24.78 -9.57 5.23
CA ALA A 623 -24.19 -10.86 4.88
C ALA A 623 -22.76 -11.01 5.42
N GLY A 624 -22.42 -12.21 5.89
CA GLY A 624 -21.11 -12.53 6.45
C GLY A 624 -20.83 -14.03 6.46
N ASP A 625 -19.62 -14.40 6.86
CA ASP A 625 -19.12 -15.78 6.82
C ASP A 625 -18.26 -16.19 8.03
N SER A 626 -17.82 -15.25 8.88
CA SER A 626 -16.88 -15.53 9.97
C SER A 626 -17.29 -14.97 11.34
N GLY A 627 -16.50 -15.26 12.38
CA GLY A 627 -16.75 -14.82 13.75
C GLY A 627 -16.80 -13.29 13.94
N ASN A 628 -16.11 -12.50 13.10
CA ASN A 628 -16.15 -11.04 13.19
C ASN A 628 -17.46 -10.42 12.65
N ASP A 629 -18.31 -11.23 12.01
CA ASP A 629 -19.62 -10.82 11.49
C ASP A 629 -20.76 -11.08 12.47
N VAL A 630 -20.52 -11.85 13.54
CA VAL A 630 -21.55 -12.30 14.48
C VAL A 630 -22.40 -11.14 14.98
N GLU A 631 -21.78 -10.02 15.36
CA GLU A 631 -22.55 -8.88 15.86
C GLU A 631 -23.39 -8.20 14.78
N MET A 632 -22.85 -8.07 13.56
CA MET A 632 -23.59 -7.53 12.41
C MET A 632 -24.80 -8.39 12.06
N LEU A 633 -24.62 -9.71 12.01
CA LEU A 633 -25.66 -10.68 11.68
C LEU A 633 -26.71 -10.76 12.80
N ARG A 634 -26.28 -10.74 14.07
CA ARG A 634 -27.18 -10.76 15.23
C ARG A 634 -28.05 -9.51 15.30
N ALA A 635 -27.51 -8.35 14.93
CA ALA A 635 -28.21 -7.08 15.02
C ALA A 635 -29.33 -6.89 13.98
N ARG A 636 -29.49 -7.81 13.01
CA ARG A 636 -30.44 -7.65 11.90
C ARG A 636 -31.37 -8.83 11.71
N VAL A 637 -32.60 -8.50 11.35
CA VAL A 637 -33.62 -9.48 10.98
C VAL A 637 -33.26 -10.18 9.66
N GLN A 638 -32.76 -9.45 8.66
CA GLN A 638 -32.43 -10.00 7.35
C GLN A 638 -30.93 -10.34 7.24
N ALA A 639 -30.49 -11.22 8.14
CA ALA A 639 -29.12 -11.71 8.19
C ALA A 639 -28.91 -12.91 7.28
N ILE A 640 -27.82 -12.90 6.51
CA ILE A 640 -27.48 -13.92 5.51
C ILE A 640 -26.12 -14.51 5.87
N ILE A 641 -26.06 -15.83 6.01
CA ILE A 641 -24.81 -16.57 6.17
C ILE A 641 -24.54 -17.27 4.83
N VAL A 642 -23.43 -16.98 4.17
CA VAL A 642 -23.06 -17.62 2.89
C VAL A 642 -22.54 -19.03 3.12
N ALA A 643 -22.71 -19.94 2.15
CA ALA A 643 -22.49 -21.38 2.36
C ALA A 643 -21.06 -21.80 2.77
N ASN A 644 -20.05 -20.98 2.46
CA ASN A 644 -18.65 -21.23 2.79
C ASN A 644 -18.22 -20.61 4.13
N TYR A 645 -19.16 -20.47 5.07
CA TYR A 645 -18.92 -19.92 6.40
C TYR A 645 -17.92 -20.76 7.22
N SER A 646 -17.31 -20.11 8.20
CA SER A 646 -16.34 -20.65 9.13
C SER A 646 -16.76 -20.38 10.58
N ASP A 647 -15.88 -20.64 11.56
CA ASP A 647 -16.08 -20.33 12.99
C ASP A 647 -17.38 -20.87 13.63
N GLY A 648 -17.98 -21.91 13.04
CA GLY A 648 -19.25 -22.48 13.48
C GLY A 648 -20.45 -21.52 13.35
N LEU A 649 -20.36 -20.52 12.46
CA LEU A 649 -21.31 -19.40 12.38
C LEU A 649 -22.78 -19.84 12.24
N ALA A 650 -23.09 -20.81 11.39
CA ALA A 650 -24.46 -21.31 11.21
C ALA A 650 -25.02 -22.07 12.41
N ALA A 651 -24.15 -22.60 13.29
CA ALA A 651 -24.55 -23.27 14.53
C ALA A 651 -24.64 -22.31 15.72
N HIS A 652 -24.30 -21.03 15.54
CA HIS A 652 -24.24 -20.07 16.63
C HIS A 652 -25.66 -19.74 17.15
N ALA A 653 -25.90 -19.96 18.44
CA ALA A 653 -27.24 -19.83 19.04
C ALA A 653 -27.88 -18.43 18.81
N ALA A 654 -27.07 -17.37 18.82
CA ALA A 654 -27.55 -16.01 18.58
C ALA A 654 -27.91 -15.68 17.12
N LEU A 655 -27.70 -16.62 16.19
CA LEU A 655 -27.90 -16.43 14.74
C LEU A 655 -28.98 -17.35 14.15
N GLN A 656 -29.76 -18.04 14.97
CA GLN A 656 -30.81 -18.98 14.51
C GLN A 656 -31.88 -18.35 13.60
N HIS A 657 -32.04 -17.02 13.63
CA HIS A 657 -32.94 -16.28 12.74
C HIS A 657 -32.35 -16.03 11.34
N SER A 658 -31.04 -16.25 11.16
CA SER A 658 -30.34 -15.94 9.91
C SER A 658 -30.71 -16.93 8.80
N TYR A 659 -30.74 -16.46 7.56
CA TYR A 659 -30.85 -17.32 6.39
C TYR A 659 -29.47 -17.89 6.04
N VAL A 660 -29.32 -19.21 6.14
CA VAL A 660 -28.12 -19.92 5.67
C VAL A 660 -28.28 -20.25 4.19
N ALA A 661 -27.51 -19.58 3.34
CA ALA A 661 -27.57 -19.77 1.90
C ALA A 661 -26.94 -21.10 1.47
N ARG A 662 -27.44 -21.64 0.35
CA ARG A 662 -26.84 -22.84 -0.28
C ARG A 662 -25.66 -22.48 -1.17
N ALA A 663 -25.67 -21.28 -1.75
CA ALA A 663 -24.58 -20.76 -2.54
C ALA A 663 -23.50 -20.08 -1.68
N SER A 664 -22.25 -20.18 -2.13
CA SER A 664 -21.09 -19.54 -1.50
C SER A 664 -20.87 -18.11 -2.02
N HIS A 665 -20.12 -17.33 -1.25
CA HIS A 665 -19.67 -15.98 -1.60
C HIS A 665 -20.82 -15.09 -2.12
N ALA A 666 -20.55 -14.23 -3.11
CA ALA A 666 -21.50 -13.26 -3.63
C ALA A 666 -22.82 -13.87 -4.17
N ARG A 667 -22.81 -15.15 -4.57
CA ARG A 667 -24.03 -15.85 -4.99
C ARG A 667 -24.95 -16.14 -3.80
N GLY A 668 -24.38 -16.47 -2.64
CA GLY A 668 -25.12 -16.63 -1.40
C GLY A 668 -25.81 -15.34 -0.97
N ILE A 669 -25.16 -14.19 -1.19
CA ILE A 669 -25.75 -12.87 -0.94
C ILE A 669 -27.00 -12.66 -1.82
N ILE A 670 -26.90 -12.91 -3.13
CA ILE A 670 -28.02 -12.78 -4.07
C ILE A 670 -29.19 -13.70 -3.66
N GLU A 671 -28.87 -14.95 -3.31
CA GLU A 671 -29.84 -15.95 -2.86
C GLU A 671 -30.60 -15.46 -1.61
N GLY A 672 -29.87 -15.01 -0.58
CA GLY A 672 -30.44 -14.55 0.69
C GLY A 672 -31.28 -13.28 0.54
N VAL A 673 -30.82 -12.28 -0.23
CA VAL A 673 -31.63 -11.08 -0.52
C VAL A 673 -32.92 -11.47 -1.26
N GLY A 674 -32.84 -12.42 -2.20
CA GLY A 674 -34.00 -12.96 -2.89
C GLY A 674 -34.98 -13.68 -1.96
N HIS A 675 -34.47 -14.45 -1.00
CA HIS A 675 -35.28 -15.15 0.01
C HIS A 675 -36.11 -14.17 0.84
N PHE A 676 -35.47 -13.19 1.48
CA PHE A 676 -36.16 -12.22 2.33
C PHE A 676 -37.16 -11.37 1.55
N ARG A 677 -36.82 -10.91 0.34
CA ARG A 677 -37.77 -10.17 -0.51
C ARG A 677 -39.01 -10.99 -0.87
N ARG A 678 -38.88 -12.30 -1.14
CA ARG A 678 -40.03 -13.18 -1.37
C ARG A 678 -40.86 -13.36 -0.10
N MET A 679 -40.22 -13.57 1.05
CA MET A 679 -40.91 -13.73 2.34
C MET A 679 -41.82 -12.54 2.65
N PHE A 680 -41.36 -11.30 2.41
CA PHE A 680 -42.16 -10.11 2.68
C PHE A 680 -43.15 -9.74 1.57
N ALA A 681 -42.94 -10.21 0.34
CA ALA A 681 -43.92 -10.04 -0.74
C ALA A 681 -45.20 -10.88 -0.53
N HIS A 682 -45.15 -11.93 0.29
CA HIS A 682 -46.31 -12.77 0.64
C HIS A 682 -46.96 -12.37 1.98
N ALA A 683 -46.44 -11.35 2.66
CA ALA A 683 -46.93 -10.85 3.95
C ALA A 683 -47.73 -9.53 3.84
N THR A 684 -47.90 -9.02 2.62
CA THR A 684 -48.71 -7.85 2.23
C THR A 684 -49.72 -8.29 1.19
#